data_AF-A0A9D2MBH2-F1
#
_entry.id   AF-A0A9D2MBH2-F1
#
_cell.length_a   1.000
_cell.length_b   1.000
_cell.length_c   1.000
_cell.angle_alpha   90.00
_cell.angle_beta   90.00
_cell.angle_gamma   90.00
#
_symmetry.space_group_name_H-M   'P 1'
#
loop_
_entity.id
_entity.type
_entity.pdbx_description
1 polymer ?
#
loop_
_entity_poly.entity_id
_entity_poly.type
_entity_poly.pdbx_seq_one_letter_code
_entity_poly.pdbx_strand_id
1 'polypeptide(L)'
;MKKALSLALTGALAVSLSAPALAAESAAFTDVPADAWYASAVETVTAQGLLAGVGGDAFAPSALVTRGTVFQTLYNLSAPTGEVPATSFVDVEGKWYASAAAWAEENGLAAVPADQTFAGERTITRAEIAAVLARYAALSGISAESGAAMQEAPDYDQIPAWALEGMEFCYSAGIMTGDSSGSLNPNGSATRAELAQILAQFTAFTAENAESPAEDYIAAHAGDFFLTGKTEYTIQGMMVSQETSFHNDLENVDYTVTDDGESVVLKGTVGEQWVTKVDKVIETYTKSDGSALTAEDFANSKDTFIDLKTKAEPDTNFACFVPADIRLTLNTAWGDVLHVNDPSAEHGYGDYLVCPNVDGEPDFSDVWVVNGAIFANTYDVSRGPVVGSVAAVEKYGNLDLDIAPEALYTAGLELGDVLDVTVNGVSLEIPFCTSYSDVNTGEPVVRDNQEDGVLVVALNMGDFASTYGVEVGDVVSFSLAEKEGYLAEYEAHQLERTNDRADYSSDEVFANFRAITVGDIAEGVLYRTSSPVNNELGRAAYADGLIEAAGVQTVVNLADSDEAIQGYLAAEDYDSPYYQSLYEAGNVIALNMGVDYQAEDFQTKLKSGLEFMLDHPGPYAFHCTEGKDRAGFVAILLEALMGGTQDEIVADYMLSYENYYHVERGSDQYELISQVAVGMLQDLAGLEEDADLSSVDLQQAAEDYLTGIGLTAEQVSALQTLLSTPVE
;
A
#
# COMPACT_ATOMS: atom_id res chain seq x y z
N MET A 1 16.50 -7.33 38.19
CA MET A 1 16.88 -6.44 37.07
C MET A 1 17.17 -7.34 35.87
N LYS A 2 16.16 -7.62 35.06
CA LYS A 2 16.37 -8.16 33.71
C LYS A 2 16.88 -6.97 32.89
N LYS A 3 18.07 -7.06 32.30
CA LYS A 3 18.54 -6.03 31.36
C LYS A 3 17.75 -6.24 30.07
N ALA A 4 16.99 -5.25 29.63
CA ALA A 4 16.41 -5.27 28.29
C ALA A 4 17.55 -5.30 27.27
N LEU A 5 17.54 -6.29 26.37
CA LEU A 5 18.51 -6.40 25.30
C LEU A 5 18.04 -5.46 24.18
N SER A 6 18.70 -4.32 24.00
CA SER A 6 18.41 -3.41 22.88
C SER A 6 18.94 -4.06 21.60
N LEU A 7 18.04 -4.54 20.74
CA LEU A 7 18.40 -4.97 19.40
C LEU A 7 18.64 -3.70 18.56
N ALA A 8 19.89 -3.28 18.43
CA ALA A 8 20.23 -2.19 17.51
C ALA A 8 20.17 -2.74 16.07
N LEU A 9 19.00 -2.69 15.46
CA LEU A 9 18.84 -3.02 14.05
C LEU A 9 19.24 -1.79 13.23
N THR A 10 20.50 -1.73 12.80
CA THR A 10 20.95 -0.73 11.84
C THR A 10 20.18 -0.91 10.53
N GLY A 11 19.12 -0.10 10.35
CA GLY A 11 18.50 0.14 9.05
C GLY A 11 19.54 0.72 8.10
N ALA A 12 19.86 -0.03 7.05
CA ALA A 12 20.77 0.43 6.02
C ALA A 12 19.96 0.99 4.84
N LEU A 13 19.78 2.31 4.79
CA LEU A 13 19.65 3.05 3.53
C LEU A 13 20.51 4.34 3.59
N ALA A 14 21.28 4.55 2.53
CA ALA A 14 22.54 5.29 2.40
C ALA A 14 22.57 6.79 2.82
N VAL A 15 23.73 7.28 3.32
CA VAL A 15 24.76 8.01 2.53
C VAL A 15 26.02 8.38 3.37
N SER A 16 27.17 7.92 2.86
CA SER A 16 28.57 8.41 3.03
C SER A 16 29.26 8.41 4.41
N LEU A 17 30.12 7.41 4.62
CA LEU A 17 31.51 7.62 5.07
C LEU A 17 32.36 6.40 4.70
N SER A 18 33.48 6.68 4.05
CA SER A 18 34.36 5.71 3.40
C SER A 18 35.12 4.88 4.43
N ALA A 19 34.74 3.61 4.57
CA ALA A 19 35.59 2.54 5.06
C ALA A 19 35.43 1.35 4.08
N PRO A 20 36.52 0.69 3.64
CA PRO A 20 36.39 -0.47 2.77
C PRO A 20 35.77 -1.60 3.59
N ALA A 21 34.46 -1.79 3.45
CA ALA A 21 33.80 -3.03 3.82
C ALA A 21 34.48 -4.13 2.99
N LEU A 22 35.12 -5.09 3.65
CA LEU A 22 35.28 -6.41 3.07
C LEU A 22 33.87 -7.00 2.95
N ALA A 23 33.18 -6.70 1.85
CA ALA A 23 32.10 -7.55 1.37
C ALA A 23 32.75 -8.90 1.04
N ALA A 24 32.62 -9.87 1.94
CA ALA A 24 32.93 -11.24 1.62
C ALA A 24 31.94 -11.68 0.55
N GLU A 25 32.43 -11.92 -0.67
CA GLU A 25 31.74 -12.67 -1.70
C GLU A 25 31.13 -13.93 -1.04
N SER A 26 29.82 -14.12 -1.12
CA SER A 26 29.17 -15.34 -0.67
C SER A 26 29.76 -16.51 -1.45
N ALA A 27 30.71 -17.22 -0.85
CA ALA A 27 31.33 -18.38 -1.47
C ALA A 27 30.31 -19.53 -1.47
N ALA A 28 29.78 -19.86 -2.64
CA ALA A 28 28.89 -21.01 -2.81
C ALA A 28 29.59 -22.29 -2.29
N PHE A 29 28.94 -23.00 -1.37
CA PHE A 29 29.47 -24.24 -0.83
C PHE A 29 29.40 -25.36 -1.87
N THR A 30 30.49 -26.12 -2.01
CA THR A 30 30.61 -27.20 -3.01
C THR A 30 29.67 -28.38 -2.79
N ASP A 31 29.14 -28.54 -1.58
CA ASP A 31 28.22 -29.59 -1.15
C ASP A 31 26.78 -29.11 -0.95
N VAL A 32 26.43 -27.93 -1.48
CA VAL A 32 25.06 -27.37 -1.49
C VAL A 32 24.63 -27.15 -2.95
N PRO A 33 23.92 -28.12 -3.57
CA PRO A 33 23.35 -27.95 -4.90
C PRO A 33 22.34 -26.78 -4.93
N ALA A 34 22.31 -26.01 -6.01
CA ALA A 34 21.42 -24.85 -6.14
C ALA A 34 19.92 -25.23 -6.11
N ASP A 35 19.58 -26.46 -6.49
CA ASP A 35 18.23 -27.02 -6.49
C ASP A 35 17.90 -27.80 -5.20
N ALA A 36 18.81 -27.83 -4.21
CA ALA A 36 18.53 -28.47 -2.93
C ALA A 36 17.49 -27.67 -2.15
N TRP A 37 16.58 -28.38 -1.47
CA TRP A 37 15.49 -27.76 -0.69
C TRP A 37 15.98 -26.80 0.41
N TYR A 38 17.22 -26.96 0.87
CA TYR A 38 17.86 -26.12 1.90
C TYR A 38 18.81 -25.05 1.33
N ALA A 39 18.97 -24.94 0.00
CA ALA A 39 19.98 -24.06 -0.60
C ALA A 39 19.77 -22.59 -0.20
N SER A 40 18.55 -22.08 -0.36
CA SER A 40 18.17 -20.72 0.03
C SER A 40 18.31 -20.47 1.53
N ALA A 41 17.96 -21.46 2.36
CA ALA A 41 18.14 -21.34 3.81
C ALA A 41 19.63 -21.25 4.20
N VAL A 42 20.50 -22.04 3.56
CA VAL A 42 21.95 -21.97 3.78
C VAL A 42 22.51 -20.61 3.38
N GLU A 43 22.09 -20.07 2.23
CA GLU A 43 22.47 -18.73 1.79
C GLU A 43 22.05 -17.68 2.82
N THR A 44 20.80 -17.72 3.26
CA THR A 44 20.22 -16.78 4.24
C THR A 44 21.01 -16.76 5.55
N VAL A 45 21.19 -17.92 6.19
CA VAL A 45 21.86 -18.00 7.50
C VAL A 45 23.36 -17.71 7.41
N THR A 46 23.98 -17.90 6.24
CA THR A 46 25.38 -17.56 6.01
C THR A 46 25.54 -16.07 5.81
N ALA A 47 24.67 -15.44 5.01
CA ALA A 47 24.64 -14.00 4.78
C ALA A 47 24.40 -13.21 6.08
N GLN A 48 23.52 -13.73 6.94
CA GLN A 48 23.26 -13.16 8.28
C GLN A 48 24.36 -13.49 9.31
N GLY A 49 25.36 -14.30 8.96
CA GLY A 49 26.45 -14.68 9.88
C GLY A 49 26.04 -15.63 11.02
N LEU A 50 24.86 -16.26 10.94
CA LEU A 50 24.33 -17.13 11.98
C LEU A 50 25.00 -18.50 11.98
N LEU A 51 25.20 -19.08 10.79
CA LEU A 51 25.79 -20.40 10.64
C LEU A 51 26.84 -20.40 9.52
N ALA A 52 28.10 -20.63 9.88
CA ALA A 52 29.21 -20.69 8.93
C ALA A 52 29.43 -22.11 8.40
N GLY A 53 30.15 -22.21 7.26
CA GLY A 53 30.65 -23.48 6.74
C GLY A 53 31.67 -24.16 7.67
N VAL A 54 31.95 -25.45 7.41
CA VAL A 54 32.87 -26.26 8.22
C VAL A 54 34.33 -26.20 7.74
N GLY A 55 34.61 -25.35 6.75
CA GLY A 55 35.92 -25.19 6.11
C GLY A 55 36.07 -26.03 4.83
N GLY A 56 37.06 -25.68 4.01
CA GLY A 56 37.31 -26.36 2.71
C GLY A 56 36.16 -26.22 1.71
N ASP A 57 35.50 -25.05 1.72
CA ASP A 57 34.35 -24.72 0.86
C ASP A 57 33.15 -25.68 1.00
N ALA A 58 32.98 -26.27 2.19
CA ALA A 58 31.89 -27.18 2.52
C ALA A 58 31.00 -26.67 3.66
N PHE A 59 29.70 -26.93 3.55
CA PHE A 59 28.69 -26.65 4.57
C PHE A 59 28.39 -27.86 5.47
N ALA A 60 28.55 -29.08 4.96
CA ALA A 60 28.21 -30.36 5.59
C ALA A 60 26.71 -30.50 5.96
N PRO A 61 25.77 -30.45 5.00
CA PRO A 61 24.33 -30.38 5.26
C PRO A 61 23.78 -31.57 6.07
N SER A 62 24.31 -32.78 5.88
CA SER A 62 23.85 -33.98 6.60
C SER A 62 24.46 -34.18 7.98
N ALA A 63 25.40 -33.33 8.42
CA ALA A 63 26.03 -33.51 9.73
C ALA A 63 25.06 -33.12 10.85
N LEU A 64 25.09 -33.88 11.96
CA LEU A 64 24.26 -33.59 13.13
C LEU A 64 24.75 -32.36 13.88
N VAL A 65 23.82 -31.62 14.47
CA VAL A 65 24.11 -30.37 15.17
C VAL A 65 24.26 -30.58 16.67
N THR A 66 25.22 -29.89 17.28
CA THR A 66 25.45 -29.90 18.73
C THR A 66 24.71 -28.76 19.43
N ARG A 67 24.50 -28.91 20.73
CA ARG A 67 23.91 -27.87 21.59
C ARG A 67 24.69 -26.56 21.54
N GLY A 68 26.02 -26.63 21.52
CA GLY A 68 26.89 -25.45 21.40
C GLY A 68 26.65 -24.65 20.13
N THR A 69 26.36 -25.31 19.00
CA THR A 69 26.03 -24.63 17.74
C THR A 69 24.75 -23.83 17.83
N VAL A 70 23.68 -24.38 18.38
CA VAL A 70 22.38 -23.67 18.48
C VAL A 70 22.48 -22.45 19.38
N PHE A 71 23.16 -22.56 20.52
CA PHE A 71 23.36 -21.39 21.38
C PHE A 71 24.30 -20.36 20.76
N GLN A 72 25.33 -20.79 20.02
CA GLN A 72 26.18 -19.84 19.31
C GLN A 72 25.42 -19.10 18.20
N THR A 73 24.53 -19.77 17.46
CA THR A 73 23.75 -19.10 16.42
C THR A 73 22.81 -18.06 17.01
N LEU A 74 22.17 -18.36 18.14
CA LEU A 74 21.34 -17.38 18.88
C LEU A 74 22.16 -16.25 19.48
N TYR A 75 23.34 -16.54 19.99
CA TYR A 75 24.27 -15.52 20.43
C TYR A 75 24.65 -14.58 19.28
N ASN A 76 24.94 -15.10 18.08
CA ASN A 76 25.21 -14.27 16.90
C ASN A 76 23.99 -13.42 16.51
N LEU A 77 22.80 -14.03 16.51
CA LEU A 77 21.53 -13.35 16.21
C LEU A 77 21.26 -12.18 17.17
N SER A 78 21.61 -12.33 18.44
CA SER A 78 21.41 -11.31 19.46
C SER A 78 22.30 -10.06 19.32
N ALA A 79 23.23 -10.07 18.35
CA ALA A 79 24.22 -9.00 18.11
C ALA A 79 24.83 -8.40 19.41
N PRO A 80 25.42 -9.24 20.28
CA PRO A 80 25.66 -8.88 21.67
C PRO A 80 26.71 -7.78 21.78
N THR A 81 26.32 -6.68 22.43
CA THR A 81 27.21 -5.55 22.73
C THR A 81 27.63 -5.60 24.20
N GLY A 82 28.94 -5.56 24.48
CA GLY A 82 29.47 -5.43 25.85
C GLY A 82 30.39 -6.57 26.28
N GLU A 83 30.68 -6.63 27.59
CA GLU A 83 31.53 -7.68 28.17
C GLU A 83 30.75 -9.00 28.30
N VAL A 84 31.42 -10.11 28.01
CA VAL A 84 30.86 -11.45 28.17
C VAL A 84 30.58 -11.70 29.67
N PRO A 85 29.35 -12.12 30.05
CA PRO A 85 29.01 -12.36 31.45
C PRO A 85 29.79 -13.55 32.02
N ALA A 86 29.89 -13.62 33.34
CA ALA A 86 30.42 -14.80 34.02
C ALA A 86 29.40 -15.96 33.93
N THR A 87 29.91 -17.19 33.80
CA THR A 87 29.07 -18.40 33.77
C THR A 87 29.40 -19.34 34.91
N SER A 88 28.38 -20.08 35.37
CA SER A 88 28.53 -21.16 36.33
C SER A 88 28.80 -22.53 35.69
N PHE A 89 28.75 -22.65 34.36
CA PHE A 89 29.03 -23.90 33.67
C PHE A 89 30.51 -24.30 33.76
N VAL A 90 30.78 -25.54 34.17
CA VAL A 90 32.16 -26.00 34.45
C VAL A 90 32.86 -26.63 33.24
N ASP A 91 32.13 -26.96 32.17
CA ASP A 91 32.62 -27.68 30.99
C ASP A 91 32.81 -26.79 29.74
N VAL A 92 32.68 -25.47 29.88
CA VAL A 92 32.74 -24.51 28.76
C VAL A 92 34.08 -23.78 28.62
N GLU A 93 35.00 -23.91 29.59
CA GLU A 93 36.30 -23.23 29.55
C GLU A 93 37.10 -23.65 28.29
N GLY A 94 37.57 -22.65 27.53
CA GLY A 94 38.33 -22.86 26.29
C GLY A 94 37.51 -23.35 25.09
N LYS A 95 36.19 -23.41 25.20
CA LYS A 95 35.29 -23.79 24.10
C LYS A 95 34.89 -22.56 23.27
N TRP A 96 34.68 -22.77 21.97
CA TRP A 96 34.29 -21.70 21.05
C TRP A 96 32.90 -21.11 21.36
N TYR A 97 32.01 -21.90 21.98
CA TYR A 97 30.69 -21.48 22.43
C TYR A 97 30.64 -20.97 23.88
N ALA A 98 31.80 -20.72 24.53
CA ALA A 98 31.82 -20.34 25.95
C ALA A 98 31.05 -19.04 26.22
N SER A 99 31.23 -18.03 25.37
CA SER A 99 30.51 -16.75 25.50
C SER A 99 29.01 -16.91 25.30
N ALA A 100 28.61 -17.73 24.33
CA ALA A 100 27.21 -18.03 24.08
C ALA A 100 26.55 -18.75 25.25
N ALA A 101 27.25 -19.70 25.88
CA ALA A 101 26.75 -20.42 27.06
C ALA A 101 26.58 -19.47 28.26
N ALA A 102 27.52 -18.55 28.47
CA ALA A 102 27.43 -17.56 29.55
C ALA A 102 26.27 -16.57 29.35
N TRP A 103 26.13 -16.05 28.13
CA TRP A 103 25.02 -15.17 27.77
C TRP A 103 23.66 -15.87 27.88
N ALA A 104 23.58 -17.14 27.46
CA ALA A 104 22.37 -17.93 27.57
C ALA A 104 21.95 -18.20 29.03
N GLU A 105 22.91 -18.34 29.96
CA GLU A 105 22.64 -18.43 31.39
C GLU A 105 22.08 -17.11 31.94
N GLU A 106 22.73 -15.97 31.64
CA GLU A 106 22.32 -14.65 32.10
C GLU A 106 20.88 -14.29 31.67
N ASN A 107 20.53 -14.67 30.43
CA ASN A 107 19.22 -14.37 29.83
C ASN A 107 18.18 -15.49 30.05
N GLY A 108 18.51 -16.53 30.82
CA GLY A 108 17.57 -17.61 31.15
C GLY A 108 17.22 -18.57 30.00
N LEU A 109 17.96 -18.53 28.89
CA LEU A 109 17.78 -19.44 27.75
C LEU A 109 18.30 -20.84 28.08
N ALA A 110 19.39 -20.94 28.85
CA ALA A 110 19.97 -22.18 29.32
C ALA A 110 19.83 -22.33 30.84
N ALA A 111 19.09 -23.34 31.28
CA ALA A 111 19.03 -23.68 32.70
C ALA A 111 20.34 -24.35 33.17
N VAL A 112 20.78 -24.03 34.38
CA VAL A 112 21.97 -24.63 35.01
C VAL A 112 21.56 -25.88 35.80
N PRO A 113 21.98 -27.09 35.37
CA PRO A 113 21.69 -28.31 36.12
C PRO A 113 22.52 -28.42 37.40
N ALA A 114 22.15 -29.35 38.29
CA ALA A 114 22.82 -29.52 39.58
C ALA A 114 24.32 -29.87 39.48
N ASP A 115 24.75 -30.49 38.37
CA ASP A 115 26.15 -30.81 38.07
C ASP A 115 26.86 -29.71 37.27
N GLN A 116 26.21 -28.56 37.05
CA GLN A 116 26.76 -27.37 36.38
C GLN A 116 27.31 -27.65 34.97
N THR A 117 26.79 -28.66 34.28
CA THR A 117 27.26 -29.05 32.94
C THR A 117 26.39 -28.43 31.85
N PHE A 118 26.99 -27.74 30.88
CA PHE A 118 26.30 -27.20 29.70
C PHE A 118 26.08 -28.25 28.61
N ALA A 119 27.03 -29.20 28.48
CA ALA A 119 27.02 -30.29 27.50
C ALA A 119 27.01 -29.81 26.03
N GLY A 120 27.82 -28.80 25.71
CA GLY A 120 27.83 -28.13 24.40
C GLY A 120 28.21 -29.03 23.21
N GLU A 121 29.00 -30.09 23.39
CA GLU A 121 29.38 -31.01 22.30
C GLU A 121 28.33 -32.09 22.01
N ARG A 122 27.28 -32.22 22.83
CA ARG A 122 26.24 -33.24 22.64
C ARG A 122 25.31 -32.83 21.49
N THR A 123 24.91 -33.80 20.67
CA THR A 123 23.84 -33.62 19.68
C THR A 123 22.53 -33.21 20.37
N ILE A 124 21.93 -32.12 19.87
CA ILE A 124 20.69 -31.55 20.43
C ILE A 124 19.46 -32.15 19.73
N THR A 125 18.35 -32.31 20.45
CA THR A 125 17.09 -32.77 19.85
C THR A 125 16.25 -31.63 19.28
N ARG A 126 15.29 -31.97 18.41
CA ARG A 126 14.31 -31.02 17.85
C ARG A 126 13.49 -30.33 18.94
N ALA A 127 13.02 -31.06 19.95
CA ALA A 127 12.29 -30.49 21.09
C ALA A 127 13.16 -29.52 21.92
N GLU A 128 14.46 -29.80 22.06
CA GLU A 128 15.38 -28.88 22.73
C GLU A 128 15.63 -27.60 21.92
N ILE A 129 15.74 -27.71 20.58
CA ILE A 129 15.84 -26.54 19.70
C ILE A 129 14.59 -25.68 19.86
N ALA A 130 13.40 -26.27 19.71
CA ALA A 130 12.12 -25.56 19.81
C ALA A 130 11.95 -24.83 21.15
N ALA A 131 12.25 -25.50 22.27
CA ALA A 131 12.17 -24.89 23.59
C ALA A 131 13.12 -23.69 23.77
N VAL A 132 14.31 -23.72 23.15
CA VAL A 132 15.26 -22.61 23.25
C VAL A 132 14.85 -21.45 22.33
N LEU A 133 14.36 -21.73 21.11
CA LEU A 133 13.84 -20.71 20.20
C LEU A 133 12.64 -19.98 20.79
N ALA A 134 11.69 -20.71 21.39
CA ALA A 134 10.54 -20.09 22.05
C ALA A 134 10.94 -19.19 23.23
N ARG A 135 11.95 -19.58 24.03
CA ARG A 135 12.50 -18.70 25.09
C ARG A 135 13.21 -17.48 24.53
N TYR A 136 13.91 -17.61 23.41
CA TYR A 136 14.55 -16.48 22.74
C TYR A 136 13.50 -15.51 22.18
N ALA A 137 12.46 -16.03 21.54
CA ALA A 137 11.33 -15.25 21.05
C ALA A 137 10.65 -14.51 22.21
N ALA A 138 10.31 -15.20 23.30
CA ALA A 138 9.71 -14.59 24.48
C ALA A 138 10.61 -13.54 25.15
N LEU A 139 11.94 -13.76 25.16
CA LEU A 139 12.90 -12.75 25.62
C LEU A 139 12.85 -11.47 24.75
N SER A 140 12.48 -11.62 23.48
CA SER A 140 12.37 -10.55 22.49
C SER A 140 10.95 -9.99 22.36
N GLY A 141 10.02 -10.37 23.25
CA GLY A 141 8.61 -9.94 23.18
C GLY A 141 7.78 -10.63 22.08
N ILE A 142 8.32 -11.66 21.44
CA ILE A 142 7.70 -12.32 20.29
C ILE A 142 6.96 -13.58 20.74
N SER A 143 5.68 -13.67 20.38
CA SER A 143 4.80 -14.83 20.58
C SER A 143 4.19 -15.29 19.26
N ALA A 144 3.59 -16.48 19.27
CA ALA A 144 2.81 -17.01 18.16
C ALA A 144 1.44 -17.46 18.69
N GLU A 145 0.38 -17.29 17.90
CA GLU A 145 -0.94 -17.79 18.27
C GLU A 145 -0.93 -19.31 18.43
N SER A 146 -1.63 -19.81 19.45
CA SER A 146 -1.72 -21.25 19.70
C SER A 146 -2.76 -21.90 18.78
N GLY A 147 -2.33 -22.83 17.92
CA GLY A 147 -3.22 -23.64 17.08
C GLY A 147 -3.35 -25.09 17.54
N ALA A 148 -4.54 -25.68 17.38
CA ALA A 148 -4.77 -27.10 17.70
C ALA A 148 -4.17 -28.08 16.67
N ALA A 149 -3.75 -27.59 15.49
CA ALA A 149 -3.31 -28.42 14.37
C ALA A 149 -2.10 -29.33 14.70
N MET A 150 -1.20 -28.89 15.59
CA MET A 150 -0.05 -29.71 16.00
C MET A 150 -0.48 -31.03 16.68
N GLN A 151 -1.64 -31.05 17.32
CA GLN A 151 -2.18 -32.23 18.04
C GLN A 151 -2.51 -33.40 17.11
N GLU A 152 -2.63 -33.15 15.80
CA GLU A 152 -2.88 -34.18 14.80
C GLU A 152 -1.61 -34.94 14.38
N ALA A 153 -0.42 -34.48 14.80
CA ALA A 153 0.84 -35.12 14.46
C ALA A 153 0.92 -36.56 15.03
N PRO A 154 1.36 -37.57 14.24
CA PRO A 154 1.38 -38.97 14.67
C PRO A 154 2.20 -39.27 15.94
N ASP A 155 3.17 -38.41 16.25
CA ASP A 155 4.09 -38.54 17.37
C ASP A 155 3.97 -37.39 18.39
N TYR A 156 2.83 -36.69 18.40
CA TYR A 156 2.52 -35.62 19.37
C TYR A 156 2.72 -36.09 20.83
N ASP A 157 2.23 -37.29 21.18
CA ASP A 157 2.36 -37.87 22.52
C ASP A 157 3.81 -38.17 22.94
N GLN A 158 4.79 -38.05 22.03
CA GLN A 158 6.21 -38.20 22.33
C GLN A 158 6.90 -36.88 22.72
N ILE A 159 6.20 -35.75 22.63
CA ILE A 159 6.72 -34.44 23.04
C ILE A 159 6.89 -34.42 24.57
N PRO A 160 8.09 -34.16 25.09
CA PRO A 160 8.26 -33.99 26.52
C PRO A 160 7.49 -32.79 27.05
N ALA A 161 6.85 -32.91 28.22
CA ALA A 161 6.05 -31.82 28.80
C ALA A 161 6.81 -30.48 28.94
N TRP A 162 8.12 -30.52 29.21
CA TRP A 162 8.95 -29.31 29.33
C TRP A 162 9.23 -28.61 27.99
N ALA A 163 8.98 -29.29 26.86
CA ALA A 163 9.22 -28.79 25.51
C ALA A 163 7.92 -28.47 24.77
N LEU A 164 6.75 -28.76 25.37
CA LEU A 164 5.46 -28.68 24.68
C LEU A 164 5.19 -27.27 24.17
N GLU A 165 5.29 -26.26 25.04
CA GLU A 165 5.11 -24.85 24.68
C GLU A 165 6.06 -24.42 23.54
N GLY A 166 7.32 -24.87 23.58
CA GLY A 166 8.29 -24.55 22.54
C GLY A 166 7.97 -25.20 21.19
N MET A 167 7.49 -26.44 21.21
CA MET A 167 7.05 -27.14 20.00
C MET A 167 5.78 -26.50 19.42
N GLU A 168 4.82 -26.14 20.27
CA GLU A 168 3.59 -25.44 19.87
C GLU A 168 3.90 -24.09 19.22
N PHE A 169 4.78 -23.30 19.84
CA PHE A 169 5.27 -22.03 19.28
C PHE A 169 5.89 -22.25 17.90
N CYS A 170 6.91 -23.12 17.80
CA CYS A 170 7.62 -23.31 16.53
C CYS A 170 6.73 -23.92 15.43
N TYR A 171 5.75 -24.75 15.78
CA TYR A 171 4.83 -25.32 14.80
C TYR A 171 3.84 -24.26 14.30
N SER A 172 3.22 -23.50 15.22
CA SER A 172 2.21 -22.50 14.87
C SER A 172 2.82 -21.33 14.09
N ALA A 173 4.06 -20.96 14.40
CA ALA A 173 4.84 -19.97 13.66
C ALA A 173 5.47 -20.50 12.35
N GLY A 174 5.25 -21.77 11.98
CA GLY A 174 5.83 -22.35 10.76
C GLY A 174 7.36 -22.57 10.79
N ILE A 175 8.02 -22.26 11.92
CA ILE A 175 9.48 -22.40 12.12
C ILE A 175 9.92 -23.86 12.06
N MET A 176 9.13 -24.76 12.66
CA MET A 176 9.37 -26.20 12.65
C MET A 176 8.09 -26.94 12.28
N THR A 177 8.06 -27.46 11.06
CA THR A 177 7.00 -28.35 10.59
C THR A 177 7.42 -29.82 10.75
N GLY A 178 6.42 -30.72 10.67
CA GLY A 178 6.66 -32.16 10.60
C GLY A 178 7.39 -32.56 9.31
N ASP A 179 7.92 -33.77 9.28
CA ASP A 179 8.50 -34.35 8.06
C ASP A 179 7.43 -34.62 6.98
N SER A 180 7.81 -35.21 5.85
CA SER A 180 6.88 -35.52 4.75
C SER A 180 5.72 -36.46 5.14
N SER A 181 5.78 -37.09 6.32
CA SER A 181 4.70 -37.92 6.88
C SER A 181 3.86 -37.18 7.93
N GLY A 182 4.17 -35.92 8.22
CA GLY A 182 3.55 -35.11 9.26
C GLY A 182 4.10 -35.37 10.68
N SER A 183 5.18 -36.16 10.82
CA SER A 183 5.77 -36.47 12.14
C SER A 183 6.72 -35.36 12.61
N LEU A 184 6.59 -34.92 13.86
CA LEU A 184 7.37 -33.80 14.44
C LEU A 184 8.80 -34.20 14.83
N ASN A 185 9.00 -35.48 15.12
CA ASN A 185 10.24 -36.10 15.57
C ASN A 185 10.88 -35.39 16.79
N PRO A 186 10.16 -35.15 17.90
CA PRO A 186 10.62 -34.28 19.00
C PRO A 186 11.92 -34.78 19.67
N ASN A 187 12.12 -36.09 19.74
CA ASN A 187 13.30 -36.71 20.34
C ASN A 187 14.43 -36.99 19.31
N GLY A 188 14.18 -36.71 18.02
CA GLY A 188 15.15 -36.84 16.94
C GLY A 188 16.19 -35.71 16.96
N SER A 189 17.34 -35.94 16.35
CA SER A 189 18.40 -34.94 16.17
C SER A 189 18.23 -34.18 14.86
N ALA A 190 18.61 -32.90 14.84
CA ALA A 190 18.63 -32.10 13.62
C ALA A 190 19.98 -32.18 12.90
N THR A 191 19.91 -32.19 11.58
CA THR A 191 21.05 -31.97 10.68
C THR A 191 21.32 -30.48 10.49
N ARG A 192 22.49 -30.13 9.95
CA ARG A 192 22.84 -28.73 9.65
C ARG A 192 21.94 -28.09 8.60
N ALA A 193 21.47 -28.86 7.61
CA ALA A 193 20.48 -28.39 6.64
C ALA A 193 19.14 -28.06 7.30
N GLU A 194 18.64 -28.93 8.20
CA GLU A 194 17.42 -28.66 8.95
C GLU A 194 17.58 -27.48 9.90
N LEU A 195 18.72 -27.35 10.58
CA LEU A 195 18.95 -26.16 11.42
C LEU A 195 19.02 -24.87 10.58
N ALA A 196 19.63 -24.90 9.39
CA ALA A 196 19.62 -23.73 8.50
C ALA A 196 18.20 -23.33 8.13
N GLN A 197 17.34 -24.30 7.78
CA GLN A 197 15.94 -24.05 7.50
C GLN A 197 15.20 -23.47 8.71
N ILE A 198 15.38 -24.09 9.88
CA ILE A 198 14.76 -23.63 11.14
C ILE A 198 15.20 -22.19 11.47
N LEU A 199 16.49 -21.87 11.33
CA LEU A 199 16.99 -20.53 11.62
C LEU A 199 16.52 -19.51 10.59
N ALA A 200 16.46 -19.85 9.30
CA ALA A 200 15.94 -18.96 8.26
C ALA A 200 14.46 -18.63 8.49
N GLN A 201 13.63 -19.63 8.82
CA GLN A 201 12.24 -19.39 9.17
C GLN A 201 12.09 -18.64 10.49
N PHE A 202 12.94 -18.95 11.48
CA PHE A 202 12.94 -18.22 12.74
C PHE A 202 13.27 -16.75 12.54
N THR A 203 14.30 -16.42 11.76
CA THR A 203 14.67 -15.02 11.55
C THR A 203 13.67 -14.26 10.70
N ALA A 204 13.07 -14.89 9.69
CA ALA A 204 11.94 -14.31 8.95
C ALA A 204 10.77 -14.02 9.90
N PHE A 205 10.31 -15.02 10.66
CA PHE A 205 9.22 -14.87 11.63
C PHE A 205 9.53 -13.79 12.66
N THR A 206 10.74 -13.76 13.23
CA THR A 206 11.09 -12.75 14.23
C THR A 206 11.24 -11.36 13.63
N ALA A 207 11.65 -11.24 12.36
CA ALA A 207 11.73 -9.94 11.69
C ALA A 207 10.33 -9.38 11.39
N GLU A 208 9.41 -10.23 10.95
CA GLU A 208 7.99 -9.89 10.74
C GLU A 208 7.27 -9.54 12.05
N ASN A 209 7.73 -10.06 13.19
CA ASN A 209 7.09 -9.88 14.50
C ASN A 209 7.92 -9.04 15.48
N ALA A 210 8.98 -8.38 15.01
CA ALA A 210 9.82 -7.54 15.86
C ALA A 210 9.11 -6.22 16.16
N GLU A 211 9.04 -5.87 17.45
CA GLU A 211 8.58 -4.55 17.86
C GLU A 211 9.72 -3.55 17.84
N SER A 212 9.47 -2.37 17.27
CA SER A 212 10.42 -1.25 17.29
C SER A 212 10.15 -0.33 18.48
N PRO A 213 11.16 0.39 19.02
CA PRO A 213 10.89 1.39 20.06
C PRO A 213 9.95 2.47 19.56
N ALA A 214 8.89 2.78 20.30
CA ALA A 214 7.95 3.85 19.95
C ALA A 214 8.65 5.22 19.84
N GLU A 215 9.79 5.42 20.52
CA GLU A 215 10.60 6.64 20.41
C GLU A 215 11.09 6.91 18.99
N ASP A 216 11.48 5.87 18.24
CA ASP A 216 11.94 6.00 16.85
C ASP A 216 10.78 6.36 15.93
N TYR A 217 9.60 5.75 16.17
CA TYR A 217 8.37 6.07 15.45
C TYR A 217 7.95 7.52 15.71
N ILE A 218 7.88 7.94 16.97
CA ILE A 218 7.56 9.33 17.36
C ILE A 218 8.51 10.32 16.70
N ALA A 219 9.82 10.00 16.64
CA ALA A 219 10.80 10.87 16.01
C ALA A 219 10.57 11.02 14.49
N ALA A 220 10.13 9.96 13.82
CA ALA A 220 9.80 9.97 12.38
C ALA A 220 8.45 10.64 12.09
N HIS A 221 7.49 10.50 13.00
CA HIS A 221 6.08 10.90 12.82
C HIS A 221 5.67 12.10 13.70
N ALA A 222 6.63 12.90 14.16
CA ALA A 222 6.37 14.02 15.07
C ALA A 222 5.40 15.06 14.46
N GLY A 223 5.38 15.20 13.12
CA GLY A 223 4.47 16.07 12.38
C GLY A 223 3.05 15.53 12.27
N ASP A 224 2.85 14.23 12.50
CA ASP A 224 1.58 13.53 12.24
C ASP A 224 0.69 13.50 13.50
N PHE A 225 1.20 14.02 14.62
CA PHE A 225 0.44 14.17 15.84
C PHE A 225 -0.64 15.25 15.67
N PHE A 226 -1.90 14.84 15.68
CA PHE A 226 -3.04 15.74 15.57
C PHE A 226 -3.63 16.09 16.93
N LEU A 227 -4.15 17.31 17.03
CA LEU A 227 -4.79 17.81 18.25
C LEU A 227 -6.15 17.12 18.47
N THR A 228 -6.31 16.49 19.63
CA THR A 228 -7.50 15.75 20.03
C THR A 228 -7.86 16.05 21.49
N GLY A 229 -8.94 15.45 21.98
CA GLY A 229 -9.37 15.52 23.36
C GLY A 229 -10.27 14.34 23.69
N LYS A 230 -10.39 14.02 24.98
CA LYS A 230 -11.27 12.93 25.41
C LYS A 230 -12.73 13.29 25.14
N THR A 231 -13.47 12.35 24.57
CA THR A 231 -14.91 12.46 24.41
C THR A 231 -15.63 12.05 25.69
N GLU A 232 -16.96 12.17 25.69
CA GLU A 232 -17.78 11.69 26.78
C GLU A 232 -18.00 10.18 26.67
N TYR A 233 -17.37 9.41 27.54
CA TYR A 233 -17.57 7.96 27.66
C TYR A 233 -17.64 7.52 29.13
N THR A 234 -18.05 6.28 29.35
CA THR A 234 -18.21 5.70 30.69
C THR A 234 -17.27 4.51 30.85
N ILE A 235 -16.55 4.47 31.97
CA ILE A 235 -15.79 3.32 32.45
C ILE A 235 -16.30 2.94 33.84
N GLN A 236 -15.70 1.95 34.48
CA GLN A 236 -16.05 1.59 35.86
C GLN A 236 -14.83 1.64 36.78
N GLY A 237 -15.04 1.89 38.07
CA GLY A 237 -13.97 1.85 39.07
C GLY A 237 -14.41 1.21 40.38
N MET A 238 -13.46 0.59 41.09
CA MET A 238 -13.70 -0.15 42.32
C MET A 238 -12.47 -0.10 43.24
N MET A 239 -12.68 0.10 44.54
CA MET A 239 -11.68 -0.25 45.56
C MET A 239 -11.91 -1.69 46.05
N VAL A 240 -10.84 -2.39 46.41
CA VAL A 240 -10.92 -3.77 46.92
C VAL A 240 -10.89 -3.79 48.45
N SER A 241 -11.55 -4.76 49.08
CA SER A 241 -11.46 -5.03 50.53
C SER A 241 -10.51 -6.18 50.87
N GLN A 242 -10.08 -6.95 49.86
CA GLN A 242 -9.17 -8.09 49.98
C GLN A 242 -8.22 -8.15 48.78
N GLU A 243 -7.16 -8.96 48.90
CA GLU A 243 -6.23 -9.21 47.80
C GLU A 243 -7.00 -9.72 46.58
N THR A 244 -6.84 -9.02 45.46
CA THR A 244 -7.50 -9.29 44.19
C THR A 244 -6.46 -9.26 43.09
N SER A 245 -6.41 -10.31 42.28
CA SER A 245 -5.51 -10.41 41.13
C SER A 245 -6.29 -10.59 39.85
N PHE A 246 -5.80 -9.99 38.78
CA PHE A 246 -6.36 -10.08 37.43
C PHE A 246 -5.25 -9.86 36.41
N HIS A 247 -5.46 -10.37 35.20
CA HIS A 247 -4.56 -10.18 34.07
C HIS A 247 -5.10 -9.04 33.20
N ASN A 248 -4.23 -8.15 32.74
CA ASN A 248 -4.53 -7.16 31.72
C ASN A 248 -3.95 -7.67 30.40
N ASP A 249 -4.82 -8.16 29.51
CA ASP A 249 -4.41 -8.70 28.22
C ASP A 249 -3.73 -7.64 27.33
N LEU A 250 -4.12 -6.36 27.42
CA LEU A 250 -3.53 -5.28 26.63
C LEU A 250 -2.11 -4.91 27.05
N GLU A 251 -1.76 -5.15 28.31
CA GLU A 251 -0.42 -4.89 28.85
C GLU A 251 0.38 -6.19 29.01
N ASN A 252 -0.27 -7.35 28.85
CA ASN A 252 0.24 -8.67 29.20
C ASN A 252 0.84 -8.71 30.63
N VAL A 253 0.18 -8.03 31.58
CA VAL A 253 0.62 -7.87 32.97
C VAL A 253 -0.42 -8.41 33.94
N ASP A 254 0.07 -9.18 34.93
CA ASP A 254 -0.72 -9.57 36.10
C ASP A 254 -0.67 -8.48 37.17
N TYR A 255 -1.84 -7.94 37.51
CA TYR A 255 -2.01 -7.03 38.63
C TYR A 255 -2.38 -7.80 39.89
N THR A 256 -1.90 -7.33 41.03
CA THR A 256 -2.36 -7.76 42.36
C THR A 256 -2.55 -6.53 43.24
N VAL A 257 -3.78 -6.31 43.68
CA VAL A 257 -4.19 -5.14 44.47
C VAL A 257 -4.62 -5.60 45.85
N THR A 258 -4.27 -4.83 46.87
CA THR A 258 -4.72 -5.03 48.24
C THR A 258 -5.44 -3.78 48.74
N ASP A 259 -6.17 -3.89 49.85
CA ASP A 259 -6.83 -2.74 50.47
C ASP A 259 -5.81 -1.81 51.15
N ASP A 260 -5.30 -0.86 50.39
CA ASP A 260 -4.40 0.21 50.86
C ASP A 260 -5.14 1.56 51.07
N GLY A 261 -6.43 1.61 50.75
CA GLY A 261 -7.28 2.81 50.83
C GLY A 261 -7.02 3.86 49.74
N GLU A 262 -6.11 3.60 48.80
CA GLU A 262 -5.69 4.57 47.78
C GLU A 262 -5.79 4.01 46.36
N SER A 263 -5.72 2.69 46.19
CA SER A 263 -5.71 2.02 44.90
C SER A 263 -7.13 1.73 44.42
N VAL A 264 -7.42 2.11 43.18
CA VAL A 264 -8.68 1.87 42.47
C VAL A 264 -8.37 0.98 41.27
N VAL A 265 -9.09 -0.13 41.17
CA VAL A 265 -9.16 -0.94 39.95
C VAL A 265 -10.12 -0.24 39.01
N LEU A 266 -9.63 0.18 37.85
CA LEU A 266 -10.45 0.69 36.77
C LEU A 266 -10.75 -0.45 35.80
N LYS A 267 -11.93 -0.39 35.18
CA LYS A 267 -12.36 -1.27 34.11
C LYS A 267 -12.82 -0.40 32.94
N GLY A 268 -12.10 -0.49 31.82
CA GLY A 268 -12.35 0.35 30.65
C GLY A 268 -13.52 -0.13 29.79
N THR A 269 -13.59 0.39 28.57
CA THR A 269 -14.76 0.23 27.68
C THR A 269 -14.86 -1.14 27.04
N VAL A 270 -13.75 -1.86 26.91
CA VAL A 270 -13.71 -3.25 26.41
C VAL A 270 -13.53 -4.28 27.52
N GLY A 271 -13.44 -3.81 28.76
CA GLY A 271 -13.42 -4.62 29.98
C GLY A 271 -12.02 -4.91 30.51
N GLU A 272 -10.99 -4.36 29.86
CA GLU A 272 -9.62 -4.28 30.33
C GLU A 272 -9.57 -3.65 31.73
N GLN A 273 -8.67 -4.14 32.58
CA GLN A 273 -8.54 -3.66 33.96
C GLN A 273 -7.12 -3.23 34.25
N TRP A 274 -6.97 -2.10 34.93
CA TRP A 274 -5.69 -1.58 35.39
C TRP A 274 -5.86 -0.90 36.75
N VAL A 275 -4.74 -0.58 37.39
CA VAL A 275 -4.74 -0.03 38.75
C VAL A 275 -4.19 1.38 38.73
N THR A 276 -4.89 2.31 39.39
CA THR A 276 -4.39 3.66 39.59
C THR A 276 -4.77 4.20 40.97
N LYS A 277 -4.36 5.44 41.27
CA LYS A 277 -4.64 6.08 42.57
C LYS A 277 -5.93 6.89 42.53
N VAL A 278 -6.70 6.80 43.62
CA VAL A 278 -8.02 7.44 43.76
C VAL A 278 -7.99 8.94 43.49
N ASP A 279 -6.93 9.63 43.91
CA ASP A 279 -6.76 11.07 43.67
C ASP A 279 -6.75 11.41 42.18
N LYS A 280 -6.12 10.54 41.36
CA LYS A 280 -6.12 10.69 39.90
C LYS A 280 -7.50 10.40 39.30
N VAL A 281 -8.21 9.41 39.85
CA VAL A 281 -9.55 9.05 39.38
C VAL A 281 -10.55 10.19 39.60
N ILE A 282 -10.54 10.83 40.78
CA ILE A 282 -11.46 11.95 41.07
C ILE A 282 -11.12 13.22 40.26
N GLU A 283 -9.85 13.39 39.87
CA GLU A 283 -9.42 14.46 38.96
C GLU A 283 -9.88 14.22 37.52
N THR A 284 -9.86 12.97 37.06
CA THR A 284 -10.14 12.62 35.65
C THR A 284 -11.64 12.40 35.38
N TYR A 285 -12.37 11.86 36.34
CA TYR A 285 -13.74 11.38 36.14
C TYR A 285 -14.77 12.13 37.00
N THR A 286 -16.03 11.99 36.62
CA THR A 286 -17.23 12.41 37.34
C THR A 286 -18.12 11.22 37.60
N LYS A 287 -19.15 11.38 38.43
CA LYS A 287 -20.21 10.39 38.56
C LYS A 287 -21.03 10.35 37.28
N SER A 288 -21.83 9.30 37.08
CA SER A 288 -22.70 9.17 35.89
C SER A 288 -23.66 10.35 35.69
N ASP A 289 -24.03 11.06 36.77
CA ASP A 289 -24.86 12.27 36.74
C ASP A 289 -24.08 13.58 36.49
N GLY A 290 -22.76 13.49 36.29
CA GLY A 290 -21.85 14.62 36.07
C GLY A 290 -21.35 15.31 37.34
N SER A 291 -21.78 14.88 38.53
CA SER A 291 -21.30 15.46 39.79
C SER A 291 -19.86 15.03 40.13
N ALA A 292 -19.18 15.82 40.95
CA ALA A 292 -17.80 15.55 41.34
C ALA A 292 -17.68 14.23 42.12
N LEU A 293 -16.64 13.47 41.77
CA LEU A 293 -16.32 12.21 42.44
C LEU A 293 -15.49 12.45 43.70
N THR A 294 -15.62 11.58 44.70
CA THR A 294 -14.86 11.66 45.95
C THR A 294 -14.29 10.29 46.33
N ALA A 295 -13.21 10.25 47.11
CA ALA A 295 -12.66 9.00 47.62
C ALA A 295 -13.68 8.18 48.44
N GLU A 296 -14.64 8.86 49.09
CA GLU A 296 -15.71 8.23 49.87
C GLU A 296 -16.68 7.43 48.97
N ASP A 297 -16.88 7.82 47.71
CA ASP A 297 -17.73 7.09 46.76
C ASP A 297 -17.20 5.66 46.51
N PHE A 298 -15.88 5.50 46.44
CA PHE A 298 -15.23 4.19 46.33
C PHE A 298 -15.16 3.45 47.65
N ALA A 299 -14.78 4.14 48.73
CA ALA A 299 -14.64 3.53 50.05
C ALA A 299 -15.96 2.92 50.56
N ASN A 300 -17.10 3.54 50.22
CA ASN A 300 -18.43 3.05 50.56
C ASN A 300 -18.92 1.90 49.65
N SER A 301 -18.24 1.66 48.53
CA SER A 301 -18.65 0.72 47.47
C SER A 301 -17.57 -0.33 47.20
N LYS A 302 -16.76 -0.68 48.21
CA LYS A 302 -15.70 -1.69 48.07
C LYS A 302 -16.23 -2.99 47.47
N ASP A 303 -15.42 -3.60 46.62
CA ASP A 303 -15.71 -4.81 45.86
C ASP A 303 -16.92 -4.70 44.91
N THR A 304 -17.35 -3.47 44.61
CA THR A 304 -18.40 -3.18 43.63
C THR A 304 -17.93 -2.09 42.67
N PHE A 305 -17.98 -2.38 41.38
CA PHE A 305 -17.74 -1.39 40.34
C PHE A 305 -18.85 -0.31 40.33
N ILE A 306 -18.43 0.95 40.35
CA ILE A 306 -19.29 2.11 40.11
C ILE A 306 -18.97 2.72 38.76
N ASP A 307 -19.97 3.25 38.07
CA ASP A 307 -19.80 3.91 36.78
C ASP A 307 -19.13 5.28 36.95
N LEU A 308 -18.11 5.52 36.13
CA LEU A 308 -17.31 6.73 36.08
C LEU A 308 -17.43 7.34 34.70
N LYS A 309 -17.74 8.64 34.64
CA LYS A 309 -17.93 9.36 33.38
C LYS A 309 -16.75 10.29 33.13
N THR A 310 -16.13 10.19 31.97
CA THR A 310 -14.98 11.04 31.60
C THR A 310 -15.38 12.50 31.53
N LYS A 311 -14.50 13.39 31.99
CA LYS A 311 -14.63 14.83 31.75
C LYS A 311 -14.20 15.12 30.32
N ALA A 312 -15.17 15.28 29.42
CA ALA A 312 -14.88 15.61 28.04
C ALA A 312 -14.28 17.03 27.97
N GLU A 313 -13.07 17.13 27.46
CA GLU A 313 -12.35 18.38 27.28
C GLU A 313 -11.66 18.33 25.91
N PRO A 314 -12.01 19.25 24.99
CA PRO A 314 -11.35 19.30 23.68
C PRO A 314 -9.91 19.76 23.85
N ASP A 315 -9.07 19.38 22.88
CA ASP A 315 -7.72 19.92 22.71
C ASP A 315 -6.78 19.66 23.90
N THR A 316 -7.02 18.65 24.72
CA THR A 316 -6.18 18.29 25.87
C THR A 316 -5.01 17.37 25.52
N ASN A 317 -5.02 16.79 24.32
CA ASN A 317 -4.10 15.74 23.93
C ASN A 317 -3.66 15.89 22.47
N PHE A 318 -2.55 15.26 22.15
CA PHE A 318 -2.21 14.92 20.78
C PHE A 318 -2.27 13.41 20.60
N ALA A 319 -2.63 12.97 19.40
CA ALA A 319 -2.61 11.56 19.03
C ALA A 319 -1.95 11.36 17.67
N CYS A 320 -1.32 10.21 17.49
CA CYS A 320 -0.72 9.77 16.24
C CYS A 320 -1.16 8.33 15.99
N PHE A 321 -1.68 8.08 14.79
CA PHE A 321 -2.13 6.75 14.36
C PHE A 321 -0.92 5.85 14.07
N VAL A 322 -1.00 4.59 14.47
CA VAL A 322 -0.01 3.56 14.20
C VAL A 322 -0.70 2.40 13.45
N PRO A 323 -0.46 2.25 12.14
CA PRO A 323 -1.02 1.17 11.32
C PRO A 323 -0.83 -0.22 11.93
N ALA A 324 -1.82 -1.11 11.78
CA ALA A 324 -1.86 -2.43 12.42
C ALA A 324 -0.67 -3.36 12.07
N ASP A 325 -0.03 -3.15 10.93
CA ASP A 325 1.18 -3.85 10.49
C ASP A 325 2.46 -3.35 11.18
N ILE A 326 2.41 -2.18 11.83
CA ILE A 326 3.51 -1.62 12.61
C ILE A 326 3.31 -1.95 14.09
N ARG A 327 4.26 -2.69 14.65
CA ARG A 327 4.28 -3.02 16.08
C ARG A 327 5.38 -2.29 16.81
N LEU A 328 5.02 -1.70 17.96
CA LEU A 328 5.93 -0.87 18.75
C LEU A 328 5.93 -1.28 20.22
N THR A 329 7.07 -1.09 20.87
CA THR A 329 7.18 -1.18 22.33
C THR A 329 7.36 0.22 22.90
N LEU A 330 6.54 0.60 23.89
CA LEU A 330 6.56 1.91 24.53
C LEU A 330 6.89 1.79 26.02
N ASN A 331 8.00 2.41 26.46
CA ASN A 331 8.28 2.59 27.88
C ASN A 331 7.51 3.83 28.36
N THR A 332 6.53 3.63 29.23
CA THR A 332 5.74 4.73 29.79
C THR A 332 6.51 5.45 30.90
N ALA A 333 6.16 6.71 31.16
CA ALA A 333 6.71 7.46 32.29
C ALA A 333 6.42 6.80 33.66
N TRP A 334 5.51 5.81 33.69
CA TRP A 334 5.03 5.16 34.91
C TRP A 334 5.80 3.87 35.22
N GLY A 335 6.73 3.48 34.33
CA GLY A 335 7.60 2.32 34.49
C GLY A 335 7.03 1.04 33.89
N ASP A 336 5.89 1.14 33.21
CA ASP A 336 5.26 0.04 32.47
C ASP A 336 5.74 0.03 31.01
N VAL A 337 5.69 -1.15 30.41
CA VAL A 337 5.99 -1.36 28.99
C VAL A 337 4.67 -1.70 28.29
N LEU A 338 4.27 -0.88 27.33
CA LEU A 338 3.07 -1.10 26.53
C LEU A 338 3.44 -1.61 25.13
N HIS A 339 2.57 -2.44 24.57
CA HIS A 339 2.71 -3.04 23.25
C HIS A 339 1.65 -2.45 22.32
N VAL A 340 2.08 -1.79 21.26
CA VAL A 340 1.20 -1.19 20.24
C VAL A 340 0.89 -2.25 19.20
N ASN A 341 -0.40 -2.38 18.83
CA ASN A 341 -0.89 -3.37 17.87
C ASN A 341 -0.55 -4.82 18.27
N ASP A 342 -0.76 -5.15 19.56
CA ASP A 342 -0.51 -6.51 20.07
C ASP A 342 -1.44 -7.54 19.38
N PRO A 343 -0.92 -8.59 18.72
CA PRO A 343 -1.74 -9.51 17.92
C PRO A 343 -2.79 -10.29 18.73
N SER A 344 -2.70 -10.32 20.06
CA SER A 344 -3.70 -10.96 20.92
C SER A 344 -4.98 -10.14 21.10
N ALA A 345 -5.02 -8.90 20.61
CA ALA A 345 -6.15 -7.98 20.74
C ALA A 345 -6.64 -7.45 19.38
N GLU A 346 -7.91 -7.04 19.32
CA GLU A 346 -8.50 -6.38 18.14
C GLU A 346 -8.18 -4.89 18.16
N HIS A 347 -7.63 -4.35 17.06
CA HIS A 347 -7.21 -2.94 16.95
C HIS A 347 -7.88 -2.16 15.81
N GLY A 348 -8.77 -2.81 15.06
CA GLY A 348 -9.29 -2.22 13.81
C GLY A 348 -8.15 -2.03 12.81
N TYR A 349 -7.98 -0.80 12.31
CA TYR A 349 -6.89 -0.46 11.38
C TYR A 349 -5.55 -0.20 12.06
N GLY A 350 -5.52 -0.08 13.39
CA GLY A 350 -4.30 0.20 14.16
C GLY A 350 -4.56 1.08 15.38
N ASP A 351 -3.59 1.10 16.28
CA ASP A 351 -3.63 1.82 17.55
C ASP A 351 -3.21 3.29 17.44
N TYR A 352 -3.33 4.02 18.56
CA TYR A 352 -2.91 5.42 18.64
C TYR A 352 -1.91 5.62 19.78
N LEU A 353 -0.80 6.30 19.48
CA LEU A 353 0.05 6.91 20.48
C LEU A 353 -0.58 8.22 20.91
N VAL A 354 -0.75 8.43 22.21
CA VAL A 354 -1.39 9.64 22.76
C VAL A 354 -0.48 10.28 23.78
N CYS A 355 -0.39 11.61 23.75
CA CYS A 355 0.37 12.39 24.72
C CYS A 355 -0.40 13.66 25.17
N PRO A 356 0.00 14.31 26.26
CA PRO A 356 -0.60 15.57 26.71
C PRO A 356 -0.33 16.71 25.74
N ASN A 357 -1.29 17.62 25.62
CA ASN A 357 -1.06 18.94 25.06
C ASN A 357 -0.52 19.87 26.17
N VAL A 358 0.69 20.39 25.99
CA VAL A 358 1.28 21.41 26.87
C VAL A 358 1.52 22.68 26.06
N ASP A 359 0.72 23.71 26.34
CA ASP A 359 0.81 25.03 25.69
C ASP A 359 0.69 25.01 24.15
N GLY A 360 -0.04 24.04 23.60
CA GLY A 360 -0.28 23.89 22.16
C GLY A 360 0.67 22.91 21.46
N GLU A 361 1.55 22.24 22.21
CA GLU A 361 2.58 21.33 21.68
C GLU A 361 2.47 19.94 22.34
N PRO A 362 2.84 18.85 21.62
CA PRO A 362 2.86 17.50 22.17
C PRO A 362 3.98 17.31 23.21
N ASP A 363 3.65 16.73 24.37
CA ASP A 363 4.63 16.34 25.40
C ASP A 363 4.99 14.85 25.30
N PHE A 364 6.05 14.54 24.54
CA PHE A 364 6.54 13.17 24.36
C PHE A 364 7.21 12.56 25.61
N SER A 365 7.30 13.28 26.73
CA SER A 365 7.82 12.70 27.98
C SER A 365 6.80 11.82 28.71
N ASP A 366 5.51 11.91 28.35
CA ASP A 366 4.42 11.09 28.88
C ASP A 366 3.54 10.61 27.71
N VAL A 367 3.85 9.44 27.16
CA VAL A 367 3.10 8.84 26.05
C VAL A 367 2.46 7.54 26.53
N TRP A 368 1.24 7.27 26.07
CA TRP A 368 0.55 5.99 26.26
C TRP A 368 -0.10 5.51 24.96
N VAL A 369 -0.54 4.27 24.96
CA VAL A 369 -1.22 3.63 23.84
C VAL A 369 -2.73 3.64 24.09
N VAL A 370 -3.52 3.92 23.06
CA VAL A 370 -4.97 3.75 23.06
C VAL A 370 -5.35 2.83 21.92
N ASN A 371 -6.12 1.80 22.24
CA ASN A 371 -6.52 0.79 21.27
C ASN A 371 -7.40 1.41 20.16
N GLY A 372 -7.07 1.10 18.90
CA GLY A 372 -7.72 1.65 17.71
C GLY A 372 -9.22 1.37 17.62
N ALA A 373 -9.65 0.18 18.02
CA ALA A 373 -11.05 -0.24 17.96
C ALA A 373 -11.98 0.58 18.88
N ILE A 374 -11.41 1.28 19.87
CA ILE A 374 -12.16 2.16 20.78
C ILE A 374 -11.80 3.64 20.66
N PHE A 375 -10.78 4.00 19.88
CA PHE A 375 -10.26 5.36 19.83
C PHE A 375 -11.35 6.37 19.47
N ALA A 376 -12.11 6.13 18.40
CA ALA A 376 -13.21 6.99 17.96
C ALA A 376 -14.36 7.13 18.99
N ASN A 377 -14.47 6.21 19.95
CA ASN A 377 -15.46 6.28 21.03
C ASN A 377 -14.93 7.02 22.28
N THR A 378 -13.62 7.25 22.37
CA THR A 378 -12.95 7.77 23.56
C THR A 378 -12.21 9.09 23.33
N TYR A 379 -11.88 9.39 22.07
CA TYR A 379 -11.18 10.59 21.63
C TYR A 379 -11.85 11.22 20.41
N ASP A 380 -11.67 12.53 20.28
CA ASP A 380 -12.13 13.29 19.12
C ASP A 380 -11.24 13.00 17.91
N VAL A 381 -11.82 12.43 16.86
CA VAL A 381 -11.14 12.06 15.62
C VAL A 381 -11.30 13.10 14.52
N SER A 382 -11.99 14.22 14.76
CA SER A 382 -12.33 15.18 13.70
C SER A 382 -11.12 15.88 13.06
N ARG A 383 -9.92 15.72 13.64
CA ARG A 383 -8.65 16.25 13.12
C ARG A 383 -7.62 15.17 12.85
N GLY A 384 -7.99 13.91 13.08
CA GLY A 384 -7.14 12.77 12.80
C GLY A 384 -7.20 12.36 11.34
N PRO A 385 -6.30 11.46 10.92
CA PRO A 385 -6.38 10.90 9.59
C PRO A 385 -7.69 10.10 9.44
N VAL A 386 -8.24 10.12 8.23
CA VAL A 386 -9.27 9.16 7.82
C VAL A 386 -8.56 7.88 7.42
N VAL A 387 -8.97 6.73 7.96
CA VAL A 387 -8.27 5.46 7.75
C VAL A 387 -9.25 4.43 7.18
N GLY A 388 -8.79 3.68 6.19
CA GLY A 388 -9.48 2.53 5.60
C GLY A 388 -8.48 1.45 5.19
N SER A 389 -8.96 0.43 4.49
CA SER A 389 -8.13 -0.61 3.87
C SER A 389 -8.51 -0.86 2.42
N VAL A 390 -7.59 -1.42 1.65
CA VAL A 390 -7.82 -1.81 0.26
C VAL A 390 -8.78 -2.99 0.22
N ALA A 391 -10.02 -2.75 -0.20
CA ALA A 391 -11.06 -3.77 -0.34
C ALA A 391 -10.87 -4.61 -1.62
N ALA A 392 -10.43 -3.97 -2.71
CA ALA A 392 -10.12 -4.63 -3.96
C ALA A 392 -9.04 -3.88 -4.74
N VAL A 393 -8.26 -4.65 -5.53
CA VAL A 393 -7.40 -4.10 -6.58
C VAL A 393 -8.07 -4.43 -7.91
N GLU A 394 -8.52 -3.39 -8.60
CA GLU A 394 -9.20 -3.50 -9.88
C GLU A 394 -8.26 -3.97 -11.00
N LYS A 395 -8.83 -4.36 -12.14
CA LYS A 395 -8.08 -4.91 -13.29
C LYS A 395 -6.90 -4.04 -13.74
N TYR A 396 -7.00 -2.73 -13.54
CA TYR A 396 -6.01 -1.74 -13.95
C TYR A 396 -5.16 -1.21 -12.80
N GLY A 397 -5.21 -1.85 -11.63
CA GLY A 397 -4.37 -1.48 -10.48
C GLY A 397 -4.93 -0.35 -9.61
N ASN A 398 -6.20 0.01 -9.78
CA ASN A 398 -6.87 0.99 -8.92
C ASN A 398 -7.26 0.33 -7.60
N LEU A 399 -7.16 1.08 -6.51
CA LEU A 399 -7.49 0.63 -5.17
C LEU A 399 -8.90 1.06 -4.82
N ASP A 400 -9.83 0.11 -4.74
CA ASP A 400 -11.15 0.35 -4.15
C ASP A 400 -11.03 0.18 -2.63
N LEU A 401 -11.44 1.17 -1.86
CA LEU A 401 -11.33 1.14 -0.41
C LEU A 401 -12.60 0.62 0.28
N ASP A 402 -12.45 0.13 1.51
CA ASP A 402 -13.56 -0.30 2.37
C ASP A 402 -14.31 0.86 3.04
N ILE A 403 -13.81 2.09 2.86
CA ILE A 403 -14.45 3.34 3.27
C ILE A 403 -15.07 4.07 2.07
N ALA A 404 -16.17 4.77 2.34
CA ALA A 404 -16.85 5.59 1.34
C ALA A 404 -16.30 7.04 1.33
N PRO A 405 -16.44 7.78 0.23
CA PRO A 405 -16.00 9.17 0.13
C PRO A 405 -16.56 10.10 1.23
N GLU A 406 -17.74 9.79 1.77
CA GLU A 406 -18.34 10.51 2.91
C GLU A 406 -17.46 10.57 4.15
N ALA A 407 -16.53 9.62 4.32
CA ALA A 407 -15.57 9.65 5.41
C ALA A 407 -14.63 10.87 5.29
N LEU A 408 -14.14 11.18 4.08
CA LEU A 408 -13.29 12.35 3.83
C LEU A 408 -14.07 13.65 4.06
N TYR A 409 -15.30 13.74 3.54
CA TYR A 409 -16.15 14.92 3.74
C TYR A 409 -16.49 15.15 5.23
N THR A 410 -16.72 14.08 5.99
CA THR A 410 -16.98 14.18 7.44
C THR A 410 -15.77 14.70 8.21
N ALA A 411 -14.56 14.41 7.71
CA ALA A 411 -13.30 14.93 8.25
C ALA A 411 -12.98 16.37 7.81
N GLY A 412 -13.83 16.99 6.97
CA GLY A 412 -13.65 18.37 6.50
C GLY A 412 -12.72 18.50 5.28
N LEU A 413 -12.39 17.38 4.64
CA LEU A 413 -11.71 17.36 3.35
C LEU A 413 -12.73 17.61 2.23
N GLU A 414 -12.33 18.34 1.20
CA GLU A 414 -13.19 18.76 0.10
C GLU A 414 -12.51 18.48 -1.25
N LEU A 415 -13.31 18.43 -2.31
CA LEU A 415 -12.78 18.28 -3.68
C LEU A 415 -11.86 19.46 -4.01
N GLY A 416 -10.73 19.18 -4.66
CA GLY A 416 -9.67 20.15 -4.92
C GLY A 416 -8.67 20.33 -3.77
N ASP A 417 -8.85 19.66 -2.63
CA ASP A 417 -7.79 19.52 -1.64
C ASP A 417 -6.69 18.57 -2.15
N VAL A 418 -5.45 18.80 -1.72
CA VAL A 418 -4.36 17.82 -1.85
C VAL A 418 -4.26 17.07 -0.53
N LEU A 419 -4.31 15.74 -0.61
CA LEU A 419 -4.29 14.85 0.54
C LEU A 419 -2.91 14.21 0.68
N ASP A 420 -2.41 14.10 1.91
CA ASP A 420 -1.32 13.17 2.21
C ASP A 420 -1.92 11.78 2.37
N VAL A 421 -1.58 10.89 1.44
CA VAL A 421 -2.05 9.51 1.38
C VAL A 421 -0.90 8.57 1.71
N THR A 422 -1.03 7.88 2.83
CA THR A 422 -0.03 6.92 3.29
C THR A 422 -0.52 5.50 3.09
N VAL A 423 0.29 4.66 2.44
CA VAL A 423 0.07 3.22 2.26
C VAL A 423 1.41 2.50 2.22
N ASN A 424 1.55 1.37 2.93
CA ASN A 424 2.79 0.58 3.01
C ASN A 424 4.05 1.41 3.37
N GLY A 425 3.88 2.41 4.25
CA GLY A 425 4.96 3.31 4.67
C GLY A 425 5.40 4.33 3.63
N VAL A 426 4.73 4.41 2.48
CA VAL A 426 4.94 5.45 1.46
C VAL A 426 3.86 6.51 1.61
N SER A 427 4.28 7.77 1.75
CA SER A 427 3.38 8.94 1.74
C SER A 427 3.46 9.67 0.40
N LEU A 428 2.30 10.03 -0.13
CA LEU A 428 2.14 10.71 -1.42
C LEU A 428 1.15 11.87 -1.25
N GLU A 429 1.47 13.02 -1.84
CA GLU A 429 0.52 14.11 -1.98
C GLU A 429 -0.36 13.87 -3.21
N ILE A 430 -1.65 13.64 -3.00
CA ILE A 430 -2.60 13.21 -4.04
C ILE A 430 -3.85 14.12 -4.04
N PRO A 431 -4.23 14.72 -5.18
CA PRO A 431 -5.47 15.50 -5.30
C PRO A 431 -6.73 14.67 -5.04
N PHE A 432 -7.70 15.25 -4.33
CA PHE A 432 -9.03 14.69 -4.14
C PHE A 432 -10.03 15.23 -5.18
N CYS A 433 -10.46 14.35 -6.09
CA CYS A 433 -11.20 14.70 -7.30
C CYS A 433 -12.37 13.74 -7.56
N THR A 434 -13.08 13.91 -8.69
CA THR A 434 -14.26 13.09 -9.06
C THR A 434 -14.03 12.17 -10.27
N SER A 435 -13.02 12.49 -11.08
CA SER A 435 -12.65 11.76 -12.30
C SER A 435 -11.16 11.49 -12.34
N TYR A 436 -10.77 10.41 -13.01
CA TYR A 436 -9.35 10.16 -13.33
C TYR A 436 -8.78 11.29 -14.18
N SER A 437 -9.60 11.85 -15.08
CA SER A 437 -9.19 12.95 -15.97
C SER A 437 -9.05 14.30 -15.27
N ASP A 438 -9.34 14.37 -13.97
CA ASP A 438 -9.12 15.60 -13.19
C ASP A 438 -7.63 15.81 -12.89
N VAL A 439 -6.76 14.82 -13.13
CA VAL A 439 -5.29 14.95 -13.03
C VAL A 439 -4.62 14.56 -14.36
N ASN A 440 -3.34 14.87 -14.56
CA ASN A 440 -2.65 14.51 -15.79
C ASN A 440 -2.42 12.99 -15.91
N THR A 441 -2.14 12.52 -17.12
CA THR A 441 -1.74 11.13 -17.37
C THR A 441 -0.52 10.78 -16.51
N GLY A 442 -0.60 9.66 -15.77
CA GLY A 442 0.47 9.19 -14.89
C GLY A 442 0.44 9.78 -13.48
N GLU A 443 -0.40 10.78 -13.21
CA GLU A 443 -0.51 11.39 -11.87
C GLU A 443 -1.47 10.59 -10.96
N PRO A 444 -1.22 10.57 -9.64
CA PRO A 444 -2.11 9.95 -8.69
C PRO A 444 -3.38 10.77 -8.47
N VAL A 445 -4.48 10.09 -8.12
CA VAL A 445 -5.75 10.71 -7.75
C VAL A 445 -6.45 9.92 -6.64
N VAL A 446 -6.97 10.64 -5.64
CA VAL A 446 -8.00 10.15 -4.74
C VAL A 446 -9.32 10.53 -5.37
N ARG A 447 -10.12 9.54 -5.75
CA ARG A 447 -11.33 9.75 -6.55
C ARG A 447 -12.57 9.38 -5.74
N ASP A 448 -13.48 10.35 -5.61
CA ASP A 448 -14.87 10.11 -5.25
C ASP A 448 -15.60 9.47 -6.45
N ASN A 449 -15.70 8.14 -6.47
CA ASN A 449 -16.49 7.44 -7.49
C ASN A 449 -17.97 7.51 -7.15
N GLN A 450 -18.61 8.62 -7.50
CA GLN A 450 -20.02 8.91 -7.19
C GLN A 450 -21.01 7.89 -7.76
N GLU A 451 -20.66 7.17 -8.83
CA GLU A 451 -21.54 6.17 -9.45
C GLU A 451 -21.72 4.95 -8.55
N ASP A 452 -20.62 4.49 -7.94
CA ASP A 452 -20.59 3.28 -7.10
C ASP A 452 -20.55 3.60 -5.59
N GLY A 453 -20.30 4.85 -5.21
CA GLY A 453 -20.14 5.28 -3.82
C GLY A 453 -18.86 4.76 -3.17
N VAL A 454 -17.81 4.56 -3.96
CA VAL A 454 -16.54 3.97 -3.53
C VAL A 454 -15.45 5.04 -3.55
N LEU A 455 -14.61 5.07 -2.53
CA LEU A 455 -13.40 5.88 -2.54
C LEU A 455 -12.29 5.09 -3.23
N VAL A 456 -11.67 5.71 -4.24
CA VAL A 456 -10.65 5.05 -5.07
C VAL A 456 -9.32 5.79 -4.97
N VAL A 457 -8.22 5.06 -4.86
CA VAL A 457 -6.86 5.62 -5.07
C VAL A 457 -6.29 5.00 -6.35
N ALA A 458 -5.85 5.84 -7.29
CA ALA A 458 -5.44 5.40 -8.61
C ALA A 458 -4.30 6.25 -9.17
N LEU A 459 -3.66 5.76 -10.23
CA LEU A 459 -2.88 6.57 -11.17
C LEU A 459 -3.76 6.80 -12.39
N ASN A 460 -3.98 8.05 -12.79
CA ASN A 460 -4.69 8.32 -14.03
C ASN A 460 -3.91 7.66 -15.17
N MET A 461 -4.58 6.79 -15.93
CA MET A 461 -3.96 6.03 -17.02
C MET A 461 -2.77 5.15 -16.60
N GLY A 462 -2.65 4.77 -15.32
CA GLY A 462 -1.58 3.93 -14.79
C GLY A 462 -2.06 2.79 -13.89
N ASP A 463 -1.11 2.11 -13.25
CA ASP A 463 -1.36 1.00 -12.31
C ASP A 463 -0.77 1.37 -10.94
N PHE A 464 -1.63 1.85 -10.04
CA PHE A 464 -1.21 2.32 -8.71
C PHE A 464 -0.70 1.16 -7.85
N ALA A 465 -1.45 0.06 -7.79
CA ALA A 465 -1.12 -1.11 -6.98
C ALA A 465 0.25 -1.69 -7.32
N SER A 466 0.55 -1.93 -8.60
CA SER A 466 1.84 -2.45 -9.04
C SER A 466 2.98 -1.45 -8.83
N THR A 467 2.70 -0.15 -8.98
CA THR A 467 3.71 0.91 -8.83
C THR A 467 4.19 1.04 -7.38
N TYR A 468 3.26 0.97 -6.42
CA TYR A 468 3.55 1.16 -4.99
C TYR A 468 3.56 -0.14 -4.18
N GLY A 469 3.36 -1.29 -4.83
CA GLY A 469 3.39 -2.60 -4.18
C GLY A 469 2.26 -2.78 -3.16
N VAL A 470 1.04 -2.39 -3.54
CA VAL A 470 -0.15 -2.42 -2.67
C VAL A 470 -1.00 -3.65 -2.98
N GLU A 471 -1.44 -4.34 -1.93
CA GLU A 471 -2.27 -5.53 -1.98
C GLU A 471 -3.62 -5.33 -1.26
N VAL A 472 -4.55 -6.26 -1.47
CA VAL A 472 -5.85 -6.26 -0.77
C VAL A 472 -5.62 -6.47 0.72
N GLY A 473 -6.20 -5.60 1.55
CA GLY A 473 -6.06 -5.60 3.01
C GLY A 473 -5.07 -4.57 3.55
N ASP A 474 -4.24 -3.97 2.70
CA ASP A 474 -3.31 -2.93 3.13
C ASP A 474 -4.07 -1.71 3.67
N VAL A 475 -3.56 -1.12 4.75
CA VAL A 475 -4.16 0.05 5.40
C VAL A 475 -3.75 1.31 4.64
N VAL A 476 -4.74 2.16 4.36
CA VAL A 476 -4.55 3.46 3.70
C VAL A 476 -5.07 4.56 4.62
N SER A 477 -4.26 5.59 4.84
CA SER A 477 -4.66 6.77 5.62
C SER A 477 -4.61 8.05 4.81
N PHE A 478 -5.57 8.94 5.06
CA PHE A 478 -5.74 10.22 4.38
C PHE A 478 -5.69 11.35 5.40
N SER A 479 -4.86 12.36 5.15
CA SER A 479 -4.88 13.61 5.89
C SER A 479 -4.75 14.80 4.95
N LEU A 480 -5.03 16.00 5.43
CA LEU A 480 -4.93 17.20 4.61
C LEU A 480 -3.45 17.60 4.45
N ALA A 481 -2.92 17.57 3.23
CA ALA A 481 -1.63 18.16 2.92
C ALA A 481 -1.78 19.66 2.63
N GLU A 482 -2.65 20.00 1.67
CA GLU A 482 -2.90 21.39 1.26
C GLU A 482 -4.39 21.64 0.99
N LYS A 483 -4.96 22.59 1.72
CA LYS A 483 -6.36 23.02 1.55
C LYS A 483 -6.50 23.80 0.24
N GLU A 484 -7.44 23.38 -0.61
CA GLU A 484 -7.72 23.95 -1.93
C GLU A 484 -6.49 23.97 -2.86
N GLY A 485 -5.46 23.17 -2.58
CA GLY A 485 -4.17 23.19 -3.29
C GLY A 485 -4.26 22.79 -4.76
N TYR A 486 -5.32 22.07 -5.14
CA TYR A 486 -5.62 21.62 -6.50
C TYR A 486 -6.98 22.12 -6.99
N LEU A 487 -7.60 23.06 -6.27
CA LEU A 487 -8.98 23.47 -6.55
C LEU A 487 -9.11 24.15 -7.92
N ALA A 488 -8.14 24.98 -8.31
CA ALA A 488 -8.20 25.68 -9.60
C ALA A 488 -8.08 24.72 -10.79
N GLU A 489 -7.18 23.75 -10.70
CA GLU A 489 -6.97 22.68 -11.67
C GLU A 489 -8.19 21.76 -11.74
N TYR A 490 -8.71 21.33 -10.58
CA TYR A 490 -9.94 20.56 -10.48
C TYR A 490 -11.12 21.28 -11.15
N GLU A 491 -11.35 22.55 -10.81
CA GLU A 491 -12.41 23.38 -11.39
C GLU A 491 -12.23 23.57 -12.90
N ALA A 492 -11.00 23.74 -13.38
CA ALA A 492 -10.69 23.81 -14.80
C ALA A 492 -10.98 22.50 -15.54
N HIS A 493 -10.86 21.35 -14.87
CA HIS A 493 -11.19 20.05 -15.43
C HIS A 493 -12.68 19.70 -15.36
N GLN A 494 -13.49 20.48 -14.64
CA GLN A 494 -14.94 20.33 -14.61
C GLN A 494 -15.57 20.85 -15.90
N LEU A 495 -15.54 19.99 -16.91
CA LEU A 495 -16.09 20.25 -18.24
C LEU A 495 -17.57 19.87 -18.31
N GLU A 496 -18.42 20.86 -18.52
CA GLU A 496 -19.85 20.64 -18.74
C GLU A 496 -20.18 20.51 -20.23
N ARG A 497 -20.97 19.48 -20.57
CA ARG A 497 -21.59 19.33 -21.90
C ARG A 497 -23.06 18.96 -21.78
N THR A 498 -23.83 19.19 -22.82
CA THR A 498 -25.20 18.67 -22.92
C THR A 498 -25.29 17.60 -24.00
N ASN A 499 -26.19 16.63 -23.86
CA ASN A 499 -26.50 15.66 -24.91
C ASN A 499 -27.77 16.03 -25.70
N ASP A 500 -28.25 17.27 -25.56
CA ASP A 500 -29.35 17.80 -26.36
C ASP A 500 -28.78 18.47 -27.61
N ARG A 501 -29.15 17.96 -28.78
CA ARG A 501 -28.77 18.54 -30.06
C ARG A 501 -29.09 20.04 -30.13
N ALA A 502 -30.17 20.50 -29.52
CA ALA A 502 -30.62 21.90 -29.62
C ALA A 502 -29.63 22.92 -29.02
N ASP A 503 -28.73 22.49 -28.14
CA ASP A 503 -27.74 23.36 -27.49
C ASP A 503 -26.54 23.69 -28.40
N TYR A 504 -26.44 23.00 -29.54
CA TYR A 504 -25.32 23.13 -30.47
C TYR A 504 -25.71 23.89 -31.74
N SER A 505 -24.77 24.66 -32.29
CA SER A 505 -25.02 25.50 -33.46
C SER A 505 -25.27 24.72 -34.76
N SER A 506 -24.76 23.50 -34.88
CA SER A 506 -24.91 22.65 -36.05
C SER A 506 -24.73 21.16 -35.72
N ASP A 507 -25.07 20.28 -36.68
CA ASP A 507 -24.91 18.83 -36.52
C ASP A 507 -23.42 18.47 -36.44
N GLU A 508 -22.57 19.21 -37.16
CA GLU A 508 -21.11 19.05 -37.15
C GLU A 508 -20.53 19.34 -35.76
N VAL A 509 -20.96 20.44 -35.12
CA VAL A 509 -20.53 20.79 -33.76
C VAL A 509 -21.04 19.75 -32.76
N PHE A 510 -22.30 19.31 -32.88
CA PHE A 510 -22.85 18.27 -32.01
C PHE A 510 -22.15 16.91 -32.18
N ALA A 511 -21.88 16.49 -33.40
CA ALA A 511 -21.23 15.22 -33.68
C ALA A 511 -19.69 15.28 -33.54
N ASN A 512 -19.12 16.43 -33.15
CA ASN A 512 -17.68 16.69 -33.18
C ASN A 512 -17.05 16.33 -34.55
N PHE A 513 -17.80 16.54 -35.63
CA PHE A 513 -17.45 16.15 -36.99
C PHE A 513 -16.77 17.30 -37.73
N ARG A 514 -15.56 17.07 -38.24
CA ARG A 514 -14.84 18.05 -39.08
C ARG A 514 -13.77 17.39 -39.95
N ALA A 515 -13.44 18.04 -41.06
CA ALA A 515 -12.26 17.72 -41.84
C ALA A 515 -11.01 18.21 -41.12
N ILE A 516 -9.97 17.38 -41.06
CA ILE A 516 -8.64 17.78 -40.60
C ILE A 516 -7.89 18.37 -41.78
N THR A 517 -7.36 19.57 -41.61
CA THR A 517 -6.66 20.33 -42.68
C THR A 517 -5.36 20.96 -42.20
N VAL A 518 -4.85 20.52 -41.04
CA VAL A 518 -3.58 20.99 -40.47
C VAL A 518 -2.40 20.39 -41.25
N GLY A 519 -1.34 21.18 -41.42
CA GLY A 519 -0.17 20.80 -42.22
C GLY A 519 -0.53 20.60 -43.70
N ASP A 520 0.05 19.57 -44.31
CA ASP A 520 -0.16 19.20 -45.71
C ASP A 520 -1.33 18.22 -45.92
N ILE A 521 -2.24 18.04 -44.94
CA ILE A 521 -3.44 17.21 -45.09
C ILE A 521 -4.41 17.88 -46.06
N ALA A 522 -4.77 17.19 -47.14
CA ALA A 522 -5.67 17.72 -48.15
C ALA A 522 -7.13 17.74 -47.64
N GLU A 523 -7.84 18.83 -47.96
CA GLU A 523 -9.24 19.01 -47.60
C GLU A 523 -10.10 17.85 -48.10
N GLY A 524 -10.92 17.32 -47.20
CA GLY A 524 -11.85 16.23 -47.50
C GLY A 524 -11.24 14.83 -47.54
N VAL A 525 -9.96 14.65 -47.18
CA VAL A 525 -9.32 13.32 -47.10
C VAL A 525 -9.54 12.65 -45.75
N LEU A 526 -9.40 13.40 -44.66
CA LEU A 526 -9.40 12.88 -43.30
C LEU A 526 -10.39 13.64 -42.43
N TYR A 527 -11.23 12.90 -41.71
CA TYR A 527 -12.25 13.43 -40.82
C TYR A 527 -12.10 12.89 -39.40
N ARG A 528 -12.42 13.74 -38.44
CA ARG A 528 -12.58 13.40 -37.03
C ARG A 528 -14.05 13.49 -36.67
N THR A 529 -14.55 12.55 -35.86
CA THR A 529 -15.96 12.51 -35.43
C THR A 529 -16.13 11.85 -34.06
N SER A 530 -17.23 12.14 -33.38
CA SER A 530 -17.78 11.29 -32.30
C SER A 530 -18.32 9.97 -32.87
N SER A 531 -18.61 9.00 -31.99
CA SER A 531 -18.99 7.66 -32.42
C SER A 531 -20.22 7.66 -33.33
N PRO A 532 -20.11 7.18 -34.59
CA PRO A 532 -21.24 6.99 -35.48
C PRO A 532 -22.03 5.70 -35.18
N VAL A 533 -21.63 4.90 -34.18
CA VAL A 533 -22.26 3.59 -33.90
C VAL A 533 -22.77 3.44 -32.47
N ASN A 534 -22.10 4.03 -31.49
CA ASN A 534 -22.54 4.02 -30.09
C ASN A 534 -23.48 5.20 -29.82
N ASN A 535 -24.76 4.92 -29.57
CA ASN A 535 -25.79 5.94 -29.35
C ASN A 535 -25.95 6.39 -27.88
N GLU A 536 -25.07 5.97 -26.96
CA GLU A 536 -25.11 6.35 -25.54
C GLU A 536 -25.22 7.87 -25.31
N LEU A 537 -24.58 8.67 -26.18
CA LEU A 537 -24.59 10.13 -26.11
C LEU A 537 -25.66 10.79 -27.01
N GLY A 538 -26.49 10.00 -27.71
CA GLY A 538 -27.51 10.49 -28.64
C GLY A 538 -26.98 11.12 -29.93
N ARG A 539 -25.71 10.83 -30.29
CA ARG A 539 -24.99 11.48 -31.41
C ARG A 539 -24.80 10.61 -32.64
N ALA A 540 -24.96 9.29 -32.49
CA ALA A 540 -24.55 8.32 -33.50
C ALA A 540 -25.19 8.58 -34.87
N ALA A 541 -26.50 8.82 -34.92
CA ALA A 541 -27.22 9.10 -36.17
C ALA A 541 -26.76 10.39 -36.87
N TYR A 542 -26.34 11.41 -36.11
CA TYR A 542 -25.83 12.67 -36.67
C TYR A 542 -24.42 12.47 -37.25
N ALA A 543 -23.55 11.79 -36.50
CA ALA A 543 -22.22 11.42 -36.98
C ALA A 543 -22.31 10.53 -38.22
N ASP A 544 -23.22 9.55 -38.25
CA ASP A 544 -23.50 8.68 -39.40
C ASP A 544 -23.89 9.48 -40.66
N GLY A 545 -24.86 10.38 -40.53
CA GLY A 545 -25.30 11.21 -41.64
C GLY A 545 -24.20 12.14 -42.18
N LEU A 546 -23.31 12.61 -41.30
CA LEU A 546 -22.20 13.48 -41.69
C LEU A 546 -21.07 12.71 -42.39
N ILE A 547 -20.71 11.51 -41.91
CA ILE A 547 -19.75 10.67 -42.63
C ILE A 547 -20.30 10.23 -44.01
N GLU A 548 -21.62 9.99 -44.12
CA GLU A 548 -22.28 9.73 -45.41
C GLU A 548 -22.19 10.95 -46.34
N ALA A 549 -22.53 12.14 -45.82
CA ALA A 549 -22.52 13.38 -46.60
C ALA A 549 -21.11 13.76 -47.07
N ALA A 550 -20.08 13.47 -46.27
CA ALA A 550 -18.69 13.65 -46.62
C ALA A 550 -18.13 12.57 -47.57
N GLY A 551 -18.90 11.51 -47.82
CA GLY A 551 -18.50 10.41 -48.70
C GLY A 551 -17.41 9.53 -48.11
N VAL A 552 -17.30 9.45 -46.77
CA VAL A 552 -16.30 8.63 -46.09
C VAL A 552 -16.43 7.18 -46.51
N GLN A 553 -15.34 6.61 -47.02
CA GLN A 553 -15.30 5.23 -47.50
C GLN A 553 -14.72 4.25 -46.49
N THR A 554 -13.93 4.72 -45.53
CA THR A 554 -13.22 3.87 -44.56
C THR A 554 -13.31 4.50 -43.17
N VAL A 555 -13.65 3.70 -42.14
CA VAL A 555 -13.69 4.15 -40.75
C VAL A 555 -12.72 3.37 -39.87
N VAL A 556 -11.91 4.10 -39.10
CA VAL A 556 -11.07 3.54 -38.04
C VAL A 556 -11.78 3.75 -36.71
N ASN A 557 -12.42 2.69 -36.21
CA ASN A 557 -13.07 2.71 -34.90
C ASN A 557 -12.03 2.39 -33.82
N LEU A 558 -11.59 3.43 -33.11
CA LEU A 558 -10.57 3.32 -32.05
C LEU A 558 -11.15 2.73 -30.76
N ALA A 559 -12.47 2.72 -30.59
CA ALA A 559 -13.10 2.51 -29.29
C ALA A 559 -13.72 1.15 -29.06
N ASP A 560 -14.42 0.64 -30.06
CA ASP A 560 -15.31 -0.49 -29.86
C ASP A 560 -14.63 -1.78 -30.34
N SER A 561 -15.04 -2.91 -29.74
CA SER A 561 -14.78 -4.23 -30.29
C SER A 561 -15.87 -4.63 -31.28
N ASP A 562 -15.62 -5.67 -32.07
CA ASP A 562 -16.65 -6.24 -32.94
C ASP A 562 -17.90 -6.68 -32.15
N GLU A 563 -17.72 -7.23 -30.94
CA GLU A 563 -18.83 -7.60 -30.07
C GLU A 563 -19.66 -6.40 -29.63
N ALA A 564 -19.00 -5.29 -29.27
CA ALA A 564 -19.69 -4.06 -28.88
C ALA A 564 -20.47 -3.47 -30.06
N ILE A 565 -19.85 -3.39 -31.25
CA ILE A 565 -20.50 -2.93 -32.48
C ILE A 565 -21.75 -3.77 -32.76
N GLN A 566 -21.64 -5.11 -32.73
CA GLN A 566 -22.78 -6.00 -32.96
C GLN A 566 -23.89 -5.82 -31.91
N GLY A 567 -23.52 -5.51 -30.67
CA GLY A 567 -24.46 -5.12 -29.62
C GLY A 567 -25.25 -3.87 -29.99
N TYR A 568 -24.57 -2.81 -30.44
CA TYR A 568 -25.22 -1.57 -30.88
C TYR A 568 -26.11 -1.78 -32.11
N LEU A 569 -25.64 -2.53 -33.13
CA LEU A 569 -26.43 -2.87 -34.32
C LEU A 569 -27.76 -3.57 -33.99
N ALA A 570 -27.80 -4.30 -32.86
CA ALA A 570 -28.98 -5.02 -32.40
C ALA A 570 -29.89 -4.20 -31.46
N ALA A 571 -29.48 -3.00 -31.05
CA ALA A 571 -30.23 -2.16 -30.13
C ALA A 571 -31.51 -1.59 -30.79
N GLU A 572 -32.56 -1.36 -29.98
CA GLU A 572 -33.84 -0.86 -30.50
C GLU A 572 -33.76 0.58 -31.01
N ASP A 573 -32.82 1.37 -30.51
CA ASP A 573 -32.59 2.79 -30.83
C ASP A 573 -31.47 3.01 -31.87
N TYR A 574 -30.95 1.94 -32.48
CA TYR A 574 -29.93 2.02 -33.52
C TYR A 574 -30.44 2.75 -34.78
N ASP A 575 -29.71 3.77 -35.22
CA ASP A 575 -30.07 4.60 -36.40
C ASP A 575 -28.84 5.10 -37.18
N SER A 576 -27.88 4.18 -37.44
CA SER A 576 -26.66 4.50 -38.21
C SER A 576 -26.49 3.59 -39.43
N PRO A 577 -27.41 3.66 -40.42
CA PRO A 577 -27.41 2.74 -41.55
C PRO A 577 -26.16 2.85 -42.45
N TYR A 578 -25.53 4.02 -42.55
CA TYR A 578 -24.37 4.18 -43.42
C TYR A 578 -23.13 3.50 -42.85
N TYR A 579 -22.84 3.71 -41.56
CA TYR A 579 -21.78 3.03 -40.82
C TYR A 579 -21.98 1.52 -40.86
N GLN A 580 -23.21 1.04 -40.65
CA GLN A 580 -23.50 -0.39 -40.77
C GLN A 580 -23.12 -0.92 -42.16
N SER A 581 -23.42 -0.17 -43.22
CA SER A 581 -23.08 -0.58 -44.59
C SER A 581 -21.56 -0.65 -44.81
N LEU A 582 -20.79 0.28 -44.23
CA LEU A 582 -19.33 0.25 -44.28
C LEU A 582 -18.78 -0.94 -43.50
N TYR A 583 -19.32 -1.21 -42.31
CA TYR A 583 -18.93 -2.33 -41.45
C TYR A 583 -19.17 -3.68 -42.14
N GLU A 584 -20.36 -3.88 -42.70
CA GLU A 584 -20.70 -5.09 -43.46
C GLU A 584 -19.89 -5.25 -44.75
N ALA A 585 -19.43 -4.14 -45.35
CA ALA A 585 -18.54 -4.14 -46.51
C ALA A 585 -17.07 -4.44 -46.16
N GLY A 586 -16.72 -4.50 -44.88
CA GLY A 586 -15.34 -4.67 -44.41
C GLY A 586 -14.50 -3.39 -44.48
N ASN A 587 -15.14 -2.22 -44.56
CA ASN A 587 -14.47 -0.91 -44.60
C ASN A 587 -14.37 -0.24 -43.21
N VAL A 588 -14.55 -1.03 -42.14
CA VAL A 588 -14.43 -0.57 -40.76
C VAL A 588 -13.51 -1.52 -40.01
N ILE A 589 -12.55 -0.98 -39.27
CA ILE A 589 -11.72 -1.73 -38.34
C ILE A 589 -12.10 -1.36 -36.90
N ALA A 590 -12.37 -2.38 -36.08
CA ALA A 590 -12.70 -2.25 -34.66
C ALA A 590 -11.46 -2.56 -33.80
N LEU A 591 -10.88 -1.55 -33.16
CA LEU A 591 -9.59 -1.70 -32.49
C LEU A 591 -9.68 -1.95 -30.99
N ASN A 592 -10.81 -1.62 -30.34
CA ASN A 592 -11.01 -1.78 -28.90
C ASN A 592 -9.80 -1.29 -28.07
N MET A 593 -9.39 -0.04 -28.30
CA MET A 593 -8.20 0.53 -27.69
C MET A 593 -8.52 1.10 -26.31
N GLY A 594 -7.60 0.88 -25.37
CA GLY A 594 -7.51 1.69 -24.16
C GLY A 594 -7.22 3.16 -24.50
N VAL A 595 -7.23 4.01 -23.48
CA VAL A 595 -6.93 5.44 -23.63
C VAL A 595 -5.43 5.75 -23.47
N ASP A 596 -4.63 4.80 -23.00
CA ASP A 596 -3.19 4.97 -22.76
C ASP A 596 -2.46 4.82 -24.09
N TYR A 597 -2.05 5.93 -24.67
CA TYR A 597 -1.37 5.95 -25.96
C TYR A 597 0.11 5.55 -25.87
N GLN A 598 0.68 5.47 -24.67
CA GLN A 598 2.05 4.99 -24.44
C GLN A 598 2.10 3.46 -24.29
N ALA A 599 0.99 2.81 -23.93
CA ALA A 599 0.92 1.35 -23.82
C ALA A 599 1.25 0.62 -25.14
N GLU A 600 1.98 -0.49 -25.02
CA GLU A 600 2.33 -1.35 -26.16
C GLU A 600 1.08 -1.88 -26.89
N ASP A 601 0.00 -2.18 -26.16
CA ASP A 601 -1.29 -2.61 -26.74
C ASP A 601 -1.89 -1.51 -27.62
N PHE A 602 -1.88 -0.27 -27.15
CA PHE A 602 -2.37 0.87 -27.93
C PHE A 602 -1.54 1.07 -29.19
N GLN A 603 -0.22 1.07 -29.07
CA GLN A 603 0.70 1.24 -30.20
C GLN A 603 0.51 0.16 -31.27
N THR A 604 0.35 -1.10 -30.83
CA THR A 604 0.09 -2.26 -31.71
C THR A 604 -1.23 -2.12 -32.48
N LYS A 605 -2.29 -1.68 -31.79
CA LYS A 605 -3.61 -1.48 -32.38
C LYS A 605 -3.66 -0.26 -33.30
N LEU A 606 -3.00 0.84 -32.92
CA LEU A 606 -2.88 2.02 -33.75
C LEU A 606 -2.20 1.70 -35.08
N LYS A 607 -1.08 0.95 -35.03
CA LYS A 607 -0.43 0.44 -36.25
C LYS A 607 -1.42 -0.30 -37.14
N SER A 608 -2.21 -1.21 -36.58
CA SER A 608 -3.20 -1.99 -37.34
C SER A 608 -4.25 -1.08 -38.01
N GLY A 609 -4.69 -0.03 -37.34
CA GLY A 609 -5.59 0.99 -37.90
C GLY A 609 -4.98 1.77 -39.07
N LEU A 610 -3.71 2.16 -38.95
CA LEU A 610 -3.00 2.89 -40.01
C LEU A 610 -2.71 2.00 -41.23
N GLU A 611 -2.34 0.74 -41.01
CA GLU A 611 -2.21 -0.26 -42.09
C GLU A 611 -3.55 -0.50 -42.78
N PHE A 612 -4.65 -0.54 -42.02
CA PHE A 612 -5.99 -0.64 -42.58
C PHE A 612 -6.31 0.56 -43.48
N MET A 613 -5.97 1.78 -43.08
CA MET A 613 -6.14 2.97 -43.95
C MET A 613 -5.34 2.85 -45.26
N LEU A 614 -4.10 2.35 -45.21
CA LEU A 614 -3.27 2.17 -46.40
C LEU A 614 -3.85 1.15 -47.39
N ASP A 615 -4.59 0.16 -46.89
CA ASP A 615 -5.19 -0.92 -47.68
C ASP A 615 -6.63 -0.62 -48.17
N HIS A 616 -7.25 0.49 -47.73
CA HIS A 616 -8.64 0.84 -48.05
C HIS A 616 -8.77 2.24 -48.66
N PRO A 617 -9.83 2.50 -49.47
CA PRO A 617 -10.01 3.80 -50.11
C PRO A 617 -10.49 4.88 -49.13
N GLY A 618 -9.98 6.10 -49.28
CA GLY A 618 -10.50 7.30 -48.60
C GLY A 618 -11.71 7.91 -49.30
N PRO A 619 -12.37 8.95 -48.76
CA PRO A 619 -12.05 9.63 -47.50
C PRO A 619 -12.12 8.75 -46.26
N TYR A 620 -11.37 9.11 -45.24
CA TYR A 620 -11.23 8.36 -43.99
C TYR A 620 -11.88 9.12 -42.84
N ALA A 621 -12.52 8.42 -41.92
CA ALA A 621 -12.89 8.97 -40.61
C ALA A 621 -12.30 8.12 -39.49
N PHE A 622 -11.85 8.76 -38.42
CA PHE A 622 -11.57 8.07 -37.17
C PHE A 622 -12.42 8.63 -36.03
N HIS A 623 -12.75 7.76 -35.09
CA HIS A 623 -13.53 8.14 -33.93
C HIS A 623 -13.13 7.34 -32.70
N CYS A 624 -13.43 7.90 -31.54
CA CYS A 624 -13.64 7.15 -30.31
C CYS A 624 -15.08 7.37 -29.85
N THR A 625 -15.37 7.41 -28.55
CA THR A 625 -16.72 7.71 -28.05
C THR A 625 -17.12 9.15 -28.43
N GLU A 626 -16.32 10.13 -28.04
CA GLU A 626 -16.60 11.56 -28.27
C GLU A 626 -15.78 12.16 -29.41
N GLY A 627 -14.81 11.40 -29.92
CA GLY A 627 -13.80 11.95 -30.80
C GLY A 627 -12.81 12.88 -30.08
N LYS A 628 -12.62 12.75 -28.75
CA LYS A 628 -11.78 13.64 -27.94
C LYS A 628 -10.38 13.08 -27.66
N ASP A 629 -10.28 11.94 -26.97
CA ASP A 629 -9.01 11.46 -26.41
C ASP A 629 -8.20 10.63 -27.43
N ARG A 630 -8.58 9.37 -27.65
CA ARG A 630 -7.97 8.47 -28.66
C ARG A 630 -7.92 9.12 -30.04
N ALA A 631 -9.04 9.69 -30.47
CA ALA A 631 -9.12 10.41 -31.74
C ALA A 631 -8.28 11.69 -31.73
N GLY A 632 -8.16 12.38 -30.60
CA GLY A 632 -7.30 13.56 -30.47
C GLY A 632 -5.82 13.22 -30.61
N PHE A 633 -5.35 12.16 -29.97
CA PHE A 633 -3.97 11.70 -30.12
C PHE A 633 -3.68 11.29 -31.58
N VAL A 634 -4.58 10.53 -32.23
CA VAL A 634 -4.41 10.14 -33.64
C VAL A 634 -4.40 11.37 -34.56
N ALA A 635 -5.23 12.38 -34.29
CA ALA A 635 -5.19 13.65 -35.01
C ALA A 635 -3.81 14.31 -34.85
N ILE A 636 -3.37 14.55 -33.61
CA ILE A 636 -2.08 15.18 -33.28
C ILE A 636 -0.92 14.47 -34.00
N LEU A 637 -0.87 13.15 -33.95
CA LEU A 637 0.17 12.36 -34.61
C LEU A 637 0.17 12.55 -36.13
N LEU A 638 -1.00 12.49 -36.78
CA LEU A 638 -1.09 12.63 -38.23
C LEU A 638 -0.87 14.07 -38.70
N GLU A 639 -1.30 15.05 -37.92
CA GLU A 639 -1.06 16.47 -38.20
C GLU A 639 0.44 16.80 -38.07
N ALA A 640 1.10 16.29 -37.01
CA ALA A 640 2.56 16.40 -36.85
C ALA A 640 3.30 15.72 -38.01
N LEU A 641 2.91 14.49 -38.39
CA LEU A 641 3.47 13.77 -39.54
C LEU A 641 3.38 14.58 -40.85
N MET A 642 2.32 15.39 -40.98
CA MET A 642 2.04 16.22 -42.15
C MET A 642 2.58 17.65 -42.02
N GLY A 643 3.43 17.92 -41.02
CA GLY A 643 4.15 19.18 -40.87
C GLY A 643 3.34 20.30 -40.19
N GLY A 644 2.30 19.95 -39.43
CA GLY A 644 1.57 20.89 -38.58
C GLY A 644 2.47 21.52 -37.53
N THR A 645 2.31 22.81 -37.27
CA THR A 645 2.99 23.49 -36.15
C THR A 645 2.28 23.19 -34.82
N GLN A 646 2.99 23.32 -33.70
CA GLN A 646 2.40 23.16 -32.35
C GLN A 646 1.12 23.98 -32.19
N ASP A 647 1.14 25.27 -32.55
CA ASP A 647 -0.01 26.16 -32.41
C ASP A 647 -1.22 25.69 -33.27
N GLU A 648 -0.98 25.20 -34.48
CA GLU A 648 -2.04 24.70 -35.36
C GLU A 648 -2.65 23.40 -34.83
N ILE A 649 -1.80 22.48 -34.36
CA ILE A 649 -2.21 21.18 -33.80
C ILE A 649 -3.02 21.38 -32.51
N VAL A 650 -2.51 22.22 -31.60
CA VAL A 650 -3.22 22.55 -30.35
C VAL A 650 -4.55 23.23 -30.67
N ALA A 651 -4.61 24.11 -31.67
CA ALA A 651 -5.84 24.77 -32.07
C ALA A 651 -6.88 23.80 -32.67
N ASP A 652 -6.49 22.79 -33.47
CA ASP A 652 -7.44 21.76 -33.92
C ASP A 652 -7.92 20.92 -32.73
N TYR A 653 -7.01 20.48 -31.87
CA TYR A 653 -7.35 19.67 -30.70
C TYR A 653 -8.40 20.39 -29.83
N MET A 654 -8.13 21.66 -29.50
CA MET A 654 -8.97 22.50 -28.64
C MET A 654 -10.34 22.82 -29.25
N LEU A 655 -10.51 22.72 -30.57
CA LEU A 655 -11.80 22.95 -31.21
C LEU A 655 -12.89 22.01 -30.67
N SER A 656 -12.51 20.79 -30.24
CA SER A 656 -13.43 19.88 -29.57
C SER A 656 -13.92 20.46 -28.24
N TYR A 657 -13.06 21.11 -27.47
CA TYR A 657 -13.41 21.70 -26.17
C TYR A 657 -14.18 23.00 -26.30
N GLU A 658 -13.80 23.85 -27.26
CA GLU A 658 -14.54 25.08 -27.58
C GLU A 658 -16.00 24.76 -27.99
N ASN A 659 -16.17 23.77 -28.88
CA ASN A 659 -17.48 23.44 -29.44
C ASN A 659 -18.34 22.60 -28.50
N TYR A 660 -17.73 21.62 -27.85
CA TYR A 660 -18.45 20.58 -27.12
C TYR A 660 -18.70 20.98 -25.67
N TYR A 661 -17.69 21.61 -25.04
CA TYR A 661 -17.68 21.95 -23.63
C TYR A 661 -17.73 23.46 -23.39
N HIS A 662 -17.94 24.26 -24.44
CA HIS A 662 -18.04 25.71 -24.38
C HIS A 662 -16.84 26.41 -23.74
N VAL A 663 -15.66 25.77 -23.79
CA VAL A 663 -14.43 26.34 -23.25
C VAL A 663 -14.08 27.60 -24.03
N GLU A 664 -13.99 28.73 -23.33
CA GLU A 664 -13.69 30.01 -23.96
C GLU A 664 -12.20 30.10 -24.32
N ARG A 665 -11.88 30.36 -25.60
CA ARG A 665 -10.49 30.51 -26.05
C ARG A 665 -9.75 31.60 -25.27
N GLY A 666 -8.60 31.23 -24.71
CA GLY A 666 -7.75 32.11 -23.89
C GLY A 666 -8.22 32.31 -22.45
N SER A 667 -9.21 31.53 -21.98
CA SER A 667 -9.51 31.37 -20.56
C SER A 667 -8.43 30.51 -19.88
N ASP A 668 -8.34 30.59 -18.55
CA ASP A 668 -7.42 29.75 -17.77
C ASP A 668 -7.70 28.25 -18.01
N GLN A 669 -8.99 27.88 -18.12
CA GLN A 669 -9.43 26.54 -18.50
C GLN A 669 -8.94 26.12 -19.89
N TYR A 670 -8.97 27.03 -20.87
CA TYR A 670 -8.42 26.75 -22.20
C TYR A 670 -6.91 26.49 -22.14
N GLU A 671 -6.16 27.34 -21.44
CA GLU A 671 -4.70 27.21 -21.34
C GLU A 671 -4.31 25.89 -20.64
N LEU A 672 -5.00 25.52 -19.56
CA LEU A 672 -4.81 24.24 -18.86
C LEU A 672 -5.07 23.03 -19.77
N ILE A 673 -6.24 22.96 -20.40
CA ILE A 673 -6.60 21.83 -21.27
C ILE A 673 -5.68 21.76 -22.49
N SER A 674 -5.21 22.92 -22.99
CA SER A 674 -4.28 22.94 -24.12
C SER A 674 -2.94 22.27 -23.80
N GLN A 675 -2.52 22.24 -22.53
CA GLN A 675 -1.31 21.52 -22.11
C GLN A 675 -1.42 20.02 -22.34
N VAL A 676 -2.63 19.43 -22.35
CA VAL A 676 -2.81 18.01 -22.69
C VAL A 676 -2.31 17.72 -24.11
N ALA A 677 -2.60 18.60 -25.08
CA ALA A 677 -2.10 18.46 -26.44
C ALA A 677 -0.58 18.70 -26.53
N VAL A 678 -0.05 19.62 -25.72
CA VAL A 678 1.40 19.88 -25.63
C VAL A 678 2.13 18.66 -25.05
N GLY A 679 1.61 18.05 -23.99
CA GLY A 679 2.13 16.82 -23.40
C GLY A 679 2.16 15.67 -24.40
N MET A 680 1.08 15.47 -25.18
CA MET A 680 1.06 14.47 -26.25
C MET A 680 2.16 14.71 -27.30
N LEU A 681 2.46 15.97 -27.63
CA LEU A 681 3.55 16.30 -28.56
C LEU A 681 4.94 16.07 -27.93
N GLN A 682 5.11 16.33 -26.63
CA GLN A 682 6.33 16.00 -25.87
C GLN A 682 6.56 14.48 -25.85
N ASP A 683 5.51 13.71 -25.60
CA ASP A 683 5.55 12.24 -25.62
C ASP A 683 5.94 11.71 -26.99
N LEU A 684 5.35 12.24 -28.08
CA LEU A 684 5.73 11.90 -29.45
C LEU A 684 7.21 12.21 -29.74
N ALA A 685 7.74 13.27 -29.14
CA ALA A 685 9.14 13.67 -29.27
C ALA A 685 10.09 12.92 -28.32
N GLY A 686 9.56 12.06 -27.43
CA GLY A 686 10.35 11.35 -26.41
C GLY A 686 11.00 12.29 -25.39
N LEU A 687 10.30 13.38 -25.04
CA LEU A 687 10.76 14.39 -24.09
C LEU A 687 10.10 14.21 -22.72
N GLU A 688 10.75 14.75 -21.68
CA GLU A 688 10.14 14.86 -20.36
C GLU A 688 9.05 15.95 -20.35
N GLU A 689 8.16 15.88 -19.37
CA GLU A 689 7.10 16.86 -19.12
C GLU A 689 7.66 18.30 -19.03
N ASP A 690 6.89 19.28 -19.49
CA ASP A 690 7.27 20.71 -19.58
C ASP A 690 8.49 21.03 -20.48
N ALA A 691 9.02 20.05 -21.22
CA ALA A 691 10.09 20.31 -22.17
C ALA A 691 9.66 21.28 -23.28
N ASP A 692 10.56 22.22 -23.62
CA ASP A 692 10.32 23.20 -24.67
C ASP A 692 10.32 22.56 -26.06
N LEU A 693 9.15 22.54 -26.70
CA LEU A 693 8.93 22.04 -28.06
C LEU A 693 9.40 22.99 -29.16
N SER A 694 9.78 24.24 -28.84
CA SER A 694 10.06 25.28 -29.86
C SER A 694 11.19 24.96 -30.84
N SER A 695 12.07 24.01 -30.48
CA SER A 695 13.20 23.55 -31.31
C SER A 695 13.03 22.13 -31.88
N VAL A 696 11.90 21.49 -31.59
CA VAL A 696 11.61 20.10 -31.98
C VAL A 696 11.07 20.07 -33.42
N ASP A 697 11.58 19.11 -34.19
CA ASP A 697 11.00 18.76 -35.49
C ASP A 697 9.85 17.76 -35.27
N LEU A 698 8.63 18.29 -35.14
CA LEU A 698 7.44 17.48 -34.85
C LEU A 698 7.14 16.45 -35.95
N GLN A 699 7.50 16.76 -37.20
CA GLN A 699 7.34 15.82 -38.30
C GLN A 699 8.29 14.64 -38.14
N GLN A 700 9.56 14.91 -37.84
CA GLN A 700 10.53 13.83 -37.56
C GLN A 700 10.13 13.02 -36.32
N ALA A 701 9.64 13.66 -35.26
CA ALA A 701 9.16 12.97 -34.07
C ALA A 701 8.01 12.01 -34.38
N ALA A 702 7.04 12.43 -35.20
CA ALA A 702 5.94 11.57 -35.65
C ALA A 702 6.43 10.41 -36.54
N GLU A 703 7.40 10.62 -37.42
CA GLU A 703 8.03 9.56 -38.21
C GLU A 703 8.75 8.53 -37.34
N ASP A 704 9.51 9.01 -36.35
CA ASP A 704 10.24 8.18 -35.39
C ASP A 704 9.28 7.36 -34.53
N TYR A 705 8.18 7.96 -34.06
CA TYR A 705 7.11 7.26 -33.35
C TYR A 705 6.48 6.16 -34.20
N LEU A 706 6.06 6.47 -35.44
CA LEU A 706 5.41 5.51 -36.34
C LEU A 706 6.32 4.32 -36.69
N THR A 707 7.61 4.59 -36.91
CA THR A 707 8.59 3.52 -37.13
C THR A 707 8.89 2.74 -35.85
N GLY A 708 8.87 3.40 -34.69
CA GLY A 708 8.99 2.78 -33.36
C GLY A 708 7.88 1.77 -33.07
N ILE A 709 6.63 2.09 -33.41
CA ILE A 709 5.49 1.15 -33.29
C ILE A 709 5.46 0.09 -34.40
N GLY A 710 6.40 0.15 -35.35
CA GLY A 710 6.69 -0.91 -36.31
C GLY A 710 6.11 -0.73 -37.71
N LEU A 711 5.74 0.48 -38.14
CA LEU A 711 5.53 0.77 -39.56
C LEU A 711 6.88 0.86 -40.29
N THR A 712 6.93 0.46 -41.56
CA THR A 712 8.12 0.69 -42.39
C THR A 712 8.18 2.14 -42.88
N ALA A 713 9.38 2.62 -43.21
CA ALA A 713 9.55 3.96 -43.80
C ALA A 713 8.72 4.14 -45.09
N GLU A 714 8.55 3.07 -45.88
CA GLU A 714 7.66 3.10 -47.06
C GLU A 714 6.19 3.25 -46.68
N GLN A 715 5.72 2.61 -45.60
CA GLN A 715 4.34 2.76 -45.12
C GLN A 715 4.11 4.20 -44.61
N VAL A 716 5.07 4.78 -43.88
CA VAL A 716 5.00 6.17 -43.40
C VAL A 716 4.93 7.15 -44.59
N SER A 717 5.79 6.97 -45.59
CA SER A 717 5.76 7.79 -46.82
C SER A 717 4.45 7.62 -47.62
N ALA A 718 3.91 6.39 -47.65
CA ALA A 718 2.63 6.11 -48.30
C ALA A 718 1.48 6.79 -47.56
N LEU A 719 1.52 6.82 -46.23
CA LEU A 719 0.54 7.51 -45.39
C LEU A 719 0.57 9.03 -45.65
N GLN A 720 1.75 9.64 -45.70
CA GLN A 720 1.91 11.06 -46.06
C GLN A 720 1.34 11.37 -47.46
N THR A 721 1.60 10.47 -48.43
CA THR A 721 1.06 10.61 -49.79
C THR A 721 -0.47 10.48 -49.81
N LEU A 722 -1.01 9.52 -49.06
CA LEU A 722 -2.44 9.27 -48.93
C LEU A 722 -3.15 10.50 -48.34
N LEU A 723 -2.60 11.10 -47.28
CA LEU A 723 -3.17 12.27 -46.61
C LEU A 723 -3.08 13.56 -47.41
N SER A 724 -2.04 13.73 -48.25
CA SER A 724 -1.83 14.92 -49.09
C SER A 724 -2.54 14.87 -50.44
N THR A 725 -3.18 13.75 -50.80
CA THR A 725 -3.84 13.57 -52.10
C THR A 725 -5.33 13.92 -52.03
N PRO A 726 -5.81 15.00 -52.68
CA PRO A 726 -7.23 15.37 -52.65
C PRO A 726 -8.14 14.28 -53.20
N VAL A 727 -9.34 14.15 -52.64
CA VAL A 727 -10.38 13.26 -53.14
C VAL A 727 -11.11 13.91 -54.31
N GLU A 728 -11.34 13.17 -55.41
CA GLU A 728 -12.00 13.66 -56.64
C GLU A 728 -13.52 13.85 -56.54
#